data_AF-A0A964NLN5-F1
#
_entry.id   AF-A0A964NLN5-F1
#
_cell.length_a   1.000
_cell.length_b   1.000
_cell.length_c   1.000
_cell.angle_alpha   90.00
_cell.angle_beta   90.00
_cell.angle_gamma   90.00
#
_symmetry.space_group_name_H-M   'P 1'
#
loop_
_entity.id
_entity.type
_entity.pdbx_description
1 polymer ?
#
loop_
_entity_poly.entity_id
_entity_poly.type
_entity_poly.pdbx_seq_one_letter_code
_entity_poly.pdbx_strand_id
1 'polypeptide(L)'
;MPIYPHRIHEIANEWIPLADGTRLAARIWLPEDAAANPVPGILEYIPYRKRDFTATRDALIHPYFAGHGYASVRVDIRGSGESDGVLTDEYLKLEHDDALEIIAWIARQPWCSGAVGMMGNSWGGFNGLQVAARRPPALKAIITSCSTDDRYTDDIHYMGGCLLNDNMEWSGAMFAHNSRPPDPALVGMAWRDMWMRRLEGSGLWIDTWLHHQRRDAFWKHGSVCEDFAQIDIPVFAVGGWNDAYTNAIPRLLAGLKVPRLAWIGQWSHQYPHMAAPGPGVGFLQEAVRWWDHWLKGRANGVMDGPMLRAVIQDHVPPQARLDTIAGRWVGERSWPSPNAQTLRLFLNPGRLDSKGGREAALTIRSPHDVGLYAGKWCAHGAGPDLPTDQRLDDAGSLVFQTEPLERRLEILGAPVVELELAADRPVAMVAVRLNDVAPDGAVTRTSYGLLNLTHRSGHLMLAPVKPGERMRVSVRLNDIGQAFLPGHRLRVAISTVYWPIAWPSPEPVTLTVFTGASFLDLPVREPDPADATLSPMPPAHLPDPLKVTVLKPGENTRRITRDVGRGESIVRVADDTGTRRLDDIGLVIRARHDQRYAVRPDDPSSAEAKTWWNVGMARGDWQIETRTETVVTSTPSDFRIRATLDAFEGERRVFTRLWDSTIPRDLV
;
A
#
# COMPACT_ATOMS: atom_id res chain seq x y z
N MET A 1 -25.35 -4.69 23.58
CA MET A 1 -24.89 -3.39 23.05
C MET A 1 -23.62 -3.04 23.80
N PRO A 2 -22.50 -2.76 23.11
CA PRO A 2 -21.37 -2.15 23.77
C PRO A 2 -21.86 -0.87 24.45
N ILE A 3 -21.53 -0.69 25.73
CA ILE A 3 -21.93 0.50 26.49
C ILE A 3 -21.01 1.64 26.03
N TYR A 4 -21.37 2.30 24.94
CA TYR A 4 -20.74 3.56 24.53
C TYR A 4 -21.18 4.69 25.48
N PRO A 5 -20.34 5.72 25.69
CA PRO A 5 -20.73 6.91 26.43
C PRO A 5 -21.97 7.61 25.87
N HIS A 6 -22.16 7.58 24.54
CA HIS A 6 -23.32 8.13 23.86
C HIS A 6 -24.12 7.02 23.15
N ARG A 7 -25.45 7.15 23.17
CA ARG A 7 -26.30 6.40 22.23
C ARG A 7 -26.13 6.97 20.84
N ILE A 8 -26.13 6.10 19.84
CA ILE A 8 -25.88 6.47 18.45
C ILE A 8 -27.07 6.14 17.57
N HIS A 9 -27.29 6.97 16.57
CA HIS A 9 -28.18 6.72 15.46
C HIS A 9 -27.39 6.67 14.16
N GLU A 10 -27.81 5.80 13.25
CA GLU A 10 -27.22 5.63 11.91
C GLU A 10 -28.17 6.11 10.83
N ILE A 11 -27.66 6.95 9.93
CA ILE A 11 -28.27 7.32 8.65
C ILE A 11 -27.60 6.48 7.56
N ALA A 12 -28.31 5.45 7.08
CA ALA A 12 -27.77 4.49 6.11
C ALA A 12 -27.38 5.13 4.76
N ASN A 13 -28.09 6.21 4.37
CA ASN A 13 -27.77 7.00 3.19
C ASN A 13 -28.24 8.45 3.34
N GLU A 14 -27.31 9.39 3.24
CA GLU A 14 -27.53 10.83 3.15
C GLU A 14 -26.95 11.34 1.82
N TRP A 15 -27.67 12.23 1.13
CA TRP A 15 -27.19 12.81 -0.13
C TRP A 15 -26.49 14.14 0.14
N ILE A 16 -25.23 14.24 -0.25
CA ILE A 16 -24.46 15.48 -0.22
C ILE A 16 -24.55 16.12 -1.61
N PRO A 17 -25.35 17.19 -1.80
CA PRO A 17 -25.39 17.91 -3.06
C PRO A 17 -24.13 18.79 -3.20
N LEU A 18 -23.48 18.67 -4.34
CA LEU A 18 -22.36 19.53 -4.75
C LEU A 18 -22.86 20.70 -5.61
N ALA A 19 -22.03 21.72 -5.78
CA ALA A 19 -22.35 22.91 -6.55
C ALA A 19 -22.67 22.63 -8.03
N ASP A 20 -22.08 21.58 -8.60
CA ASP A 20 -22.32 21.15 -9.99
C ASP A 20 -23.61 20.33 -10.18
N GLY A 21 -24.38 20.11 -9.11
CA GLY A 21 -25.61 19.29 -9.11
C GLY A 21 -25.37 17.79 -8.90
N THR A 22 -24.12 17.33 -8.82
CA THR A 22 -23.78 15.96 -8.47
C THR A 22 -24.16 15.68 -7.03
N ARG A 23 -24.68 14.49 -6.75
CA ARG A 23 -24.93 14.03 -5.38
C ARG A 23 -23.97 12.92 -5.02
N LEU A 24 -23.31 13.08 -3.88
CA LEU A 24 -22.48 12.04 -3.29
C LEU A 24 -23.25 11.34 -2.17
N ALA A 25 -23.09 10.02 -2.09
CA ALA A 25 -23.75 9.19 -1.10
C ALA A 25 -22.89 9.05 0.15
N ALA A 26 -23.45 9.44 1.30
CA ALA A 26 -22.82 9.32 2.60
C ALA A 26 -23.56 8.34 3.50
N ARG A 27 -22.84 7.62 4.36
CA ARG A 27 -23.39 6.91 5.52
C ARG A 27 -22.87 7.60 6.76
N ILE A 28 -23.77 7.90 7.70
CA ILE A 28 -23.46 8.77 8.83
C ILE A 28 -23.83 8.06 10.13
N TRP A 29 -22.92 8.06 11.09
CA TRP A 29 -23.16 7.65 12.47
C TRP A 29 -22.97 8.86 13.37
N LEU A 30 -23.96 9.19 14.19
CA LEU A 30 -23.90 10.35 15.09
C LEU A 30 -24.54 10.06 16.45
N PRO A 31 -24.13 10.76 17.53
CA PRO A 31 -24.85 10.75 18.80
C PRO A 31 -26.31 11.18 18.63
N GLU A 32 -27.23 10.52 19.33
CA GLU A 32 -28.67 10.84 19.28
C GLU A 32 -28.97 12.30 19.68
N ASP A 33 -28.15 12.89 20.54
CA ASP A 33 -28.30 14.25 21.04
C ASP A 33 -27.51 15.30 20.24
N ALA A 34 -26.85 14.93 19.13
CA ALA A 34 -25.96 15.81 18.40
C ALA A 34 -26.64 17.08 17.83
N ALA A 35 -27.96 17.03 17.58
CA ALA A 35 -28.70 18.23 17.14
C ALA A 35 -28.83 19.29 18.24
N ALA A 36 -28.89 18.87 19.51
CA ALA A 36 -28.90 19.77 20.67
C ALA A 36 -27.48 20.09 21.15
N ASN A 37 -26.55 19.14 20.99
CA ASN A 37 -25.16 19.22 21.39
C ASN A 37 -24.24 18.93 20.19
N PRO A 38 -24.01 19.89 19.28
CA PRO A 38 -23.23 19.65 18.06
C PRO A 38 -21.82 19.12 18.34
N VAL A 39 -21.40 18.13 17.55
CA VAL A 39 -20.13 17.42 17.69
C VAL A 39 -19.24 17.58 16.47
N PRO A 40 -17.90 17.41 16.56
CA PRO A 40 -17.06 17.45 15.38
C PRO A 40 -17.37 16.31 14.39
N GLY A 41 -17.17 16.57 13.10
CA GLY A 41 -17.27 15.57 12.05
C GLY A 41 -15.95 14.80 11.84
N ILE A 42 -16.01 13.52 11.50
CA ILE A 42 -14.86 12.71 11.04
C ILE A 42 -15.20 12.14 9.67
N LEU A 43 -14.49 12.60 8.64
CA LEU A 43 -14.69 12.19 7.24
C LEU A 43 -13.77 11.02 6.87
N GLU A 44 -14.34 10.00 6.22
CA GLU A 44 -13.61 9.05 5.37
C GLU A 44 -14.21 9.04 3.96
N TYR A 45 -13.38 9.34 2.96
CA TYR A 45 -13.78 9.58 1.57
C TYR A 45 -12.97 8.68 0.64
N ILE A 46 -13.57 7.60 0.13
CA ILE A 46 -12.87 6.53 -0.61
C ILE A 46 -13.81 5.79 -1.59
N PRO A 47 -13.29 5.18 -2.68
CA PRO A 47 -14.10 4.53 -3.73
C PRO A 47 -14.67 3.16 -3.38
N TYR A 48 -14.47 2.70 -2.14
CA TYR A 48 -14.65 1.30 -1.77
C TYR A 48 -16.06 0.95 -1.26
N ARG A 49 -17.09 1.69 -1.69
CA ARG A 49 -18.52 1.35 -1.55
C ARG A 49 -18.96 1.10 -0.10
N LYS A 50 -19.47 2.16 0.54
CA LYS A 50 -19.93 2.19 1.95
C LYS A 50 -21.01 1.15 2.32
N ARG A 51 -21.73 0.62 1.33
CA ARG A 51 -22.87 -0.27 1.51
C ARG A 51 -22.57 -1.76 1.29
N ASP A 52 -21.45 -2.07 0.64
CA ASP A 52 -21.03 -3.46 0.44
C ASP A 52 -19.58 -3.72 0.85
N PHE A 53 -18.62 -3.35 0.02
CA PHE A 53 -17.25 -3.82 0.12
C PHE A 53 -16.58 -3.41 1.43
N THR A 54 -16.61 -2.12 1.83
CA THR A 54 -16.08 -1.70 3.14
C THR A 54 -17.08 -1.79 4.28
N ALA A 55 -18.35 -2.17 4.04
CA ALA A 55 -19.40 -2.08 5.06
C ALA A 55 -19.08 -2.83 6.36
N THR A 56 -18.40 -3.98 6.29
CA THR A 56 -17.98 -4.75 7.47
C THR A 56 -16.87 -4.05 8.27
N ARG A 57 -15.91 -3.44 7.57
CA ARG A 57 -14.83 -2.64 8.17
C ARG A 57 -15.39 -1.37 8.80
N ASP A 58 -16.27 -0.69 8.07
CA ASP A 58 -16.89 0.58 8.45
C ASP A 58 -17.66 0.42 9.77
N ALA A 59 -18.35 -0.71 9.95
CA ALA A 59 -19.07 -1.06 11.19
C ALA A 59 -18.14 -1.25 12.41
N LEU A 60 -16.86 -1.54 12.22
CA LEU A 60 -15.88 -1.69 13.29
C LEU A 60 -15.21 -0.37 13.69
N ILE A 61 -15.46 0.71 12.95
CA ILE A 61 -14.72 1.98 13.10
C ILE A 61 -15.67 3.14 13.40
N HIS A 62 -16.61 3.41 12.50
CA HIS A 62 -17.43 4.63 12.56
C HIS A 62 -18.39 4.65 13.76
N PRO A 63 -19.07 3.54 14.13
CA PRO A 63 -19.88 3.49 15.35
C PRO A 63 -19.06 3.76 16.62
N TYR A 64 -17.79 3.35 16.65
CA TYR A 64 -16.91 3.60 17.79
C TYR A 64 -16.68 5.11 17.98
N PHE A 65 -16.34 5.84 16.91
CA PHE A 65 -16.20 7.29 17.00
C PHE A 65 -17.51 7.98 17.35
N ALA A 66 -18.63 7.55 16.76
CA ALA A 66 -19.94 8.10 17.09
C ALA A 66 -20.28 7.93 18.58
N GLY A 67 -20.01 6.74 19.13
CA GLY A 67 -20.20 6.45 20.55
C GLY A 67 -19.35 7.32 21.49
N HIS A 68 -18.28 7.94 20.99
CA HIS A 68 -17.37 8.84 21.72
C HIS A 68 -17.59 10.33 21.38
N GLY A 69 -18.76 10.68 20.84
CA GLY A 69 -19.19 12.06 20.65
C GLY A 69 -18.58 12.71 19.41
N TYR A 70 -18.70 12.03 18.26
CA TYR A 70 -18.32 12.52 16.93
C TYR A 70 -19.39 12.16 15.91
N ALA A 71 -19.55 12.96 14.85
CA ALA A 71 -20.32 12.54 13.69
C ALA A 71 -19.38 11.88 12.69
N SER A 72 -19.44 10.57 12.53
CA SER A 72 -18.60 9.85 11.58
C SER A 72 -19.30 9.74 10.23
N VAL A 73 -18.65 10.25 9.17
CA VAL A 73 -19.23 10.46 7.85
C VAL A 73 -18.39 9.68 6.82
N ARG A 74 -18.95 8.61 6.27
CA ARG A 74 -18.33 7.78 5.24
C ARG A 74 -18.94 8.08 3.88
N VAL A 75 -18.17 8.63 2.95
CA VAL A 75 -18.67 9.14 1.65
C VAL A 75 -18.09 8.38 0.46
N ASP A 76 -18.93 7.76 -0.35
CA ASP A 76 -18.50 7.18 -1.61
C ASP A 76 -18.04 8.28 -2.57
N ILE A 77 -16.83 8.17 -3.12
CA ILE A 77 -16.36 9.17 -4.09
C ILE A 77 -17.21 9.16 -5.35
N ARG A 78 -17.20 10.28 -6.07
CA ARG A 78 -17.88 10.42 -7.37
C ARG A 78 -17.61 9.21 -8.27
N GLY A 79 -18.68 8.63 -8.83
CA GLY A 79 -18.61 7.46 -9.70
C GLY A 79 -18.42 6.11 -9.00
N SER A 80 -18.35 6.08 -7.68
CA SER A 80 -18.28 4.84 -6.89
C SER A 80 -19.55 4.64 -6.05
N GLY A 81 -19.80 3.39 -5.64
CA GLY A 81 -20.93 3.05 -4.76
C GLY A 81 -22.24 3.62 -5.26
N GLU A 82 -22.95 4.37 -4.40
CA GLU A 82 -24.20 5.04 -4.74
C GLU A 82 -24.05 6.46 -5.31
N SER A 83 -22.84 7.03 -5.33
CA SER A 83 -22.60 8.40 -5.78
C SER A 83 -22.82 8.58 -7.28
N ASP A 84 -23.30 9.76 -7.67
CA ASP A 84 -23.42 10.16 -9.07
C ASP A 84 -22.02 10.23 -9.76
N GLY A 85 -22.01 10.26 -11.10
CA GLY A 85 -20.78 10.43 -11.90
C GLY A 85 -20.07 9.13 -12.31
N VAL A 86 -18.81 9.29 -12.74
CA VAL A 86 -17.92 8.23 -13.23
C VAL A 86 -16.52 8.50 -12.69
N LEU A 87 -15.85 7.45 -12.20
CA LEU A 87 -14.47 7.52 -11.71
C LEU A 87 -13.52 7.08 -12.82
N THR A 88 -12.64 7.99 -13.28
CA THR A 88 -11.80 7.77 -14.46
C THR A 88 -10.32 7.54 -14.14
N ASP A 89 -9.90 7.79 -12.90
CA ASP A 89 -8.55 7.54 -12.41
C ASP A 89 -8.51 7.70 -10.88
N GLU A 90 -7.33 7.59 -10.30
CA GLU A 90 -7.07 7.81 -8.89
C GLU A 90 -6.56 9.21 -8.53
N TYR A 91 -7.10 9.74 -7.42
CA TYR A 91 -6.76 11.03 -6.83
C TYR A 91 -6.83 12.20 -7.82
N LEU A 92 -7.90 12.22 -8.60
CA LEU A 92 -8.18 13.28 -9.55
C LEU A 92 -8.30 14.63 -8.84
N LYS A 93 -7.93 15.72 -9.52
CA LYS A 93 -8.22 17.07 -9.02
C LYS A 93 -9.70 17.24 -8.62
N LEU A 94 -10.60 16.66 -9.40
CA LEU A 94 -12.05 16.68 -9.12
C LEU A 94 -12.39 15.97 -7.80
N GLU A 95 -11.70 14.87 -7.48
CA GLU A 95 -11.87 14.20 -6.18
C GLU A 95 -11.50 15.15 -5.03
N HIS A 96 -10.41 15.90 -5.16
CA HIS A 96 -9.99 16.87 -4.14
C HIS A 96 -10.98 18.03 -4.02
N ASP A 97 -11.47 18.54 -5.15
CA ASP A 97 -12.44 19.65 -5.15
C ASP A 97 -13.76 19.22 -4.50
N ASP A 98 -14.25 18.01 -4.82
CA ASP A 98 -15.42 17.41 -4.17
C ASP A 98 -15.20 17.29 -2.64
N ALA A 99 -13.99 16.88 -2.20
CA ALA A 99 -13.67 16.79 -0.77
C ALA A 99 -13.75 18.14 -0.04
N LEU A 100 -13.34 19.25 -0.68
CA LEU A 100 -13.48 20.59 -0.10
C LEU A 100 -14.95 20.95 0.12
N GLU A 101 -15.82 20.63 -0.84
CA GLU A 101 -17.26 20.85 -0.74
C GLU A 101 -17.90 19.96 0.33
N ILE A 102 -17.51 18.68 0.42
CA ILE A 102 -17.98 17.76 1.46
C ILE A 102 -17.61 18.29 2.85
N ILE A 103 -16.35 18.70 3.06
CA ILE A 103 -15.91 19.24 4.36
C ILE A 103 -16.69 20.49 4.73
N ALA A 104 -16.92 21.39 3.76
CA ALA A 104 -17.73 22.58 3.97
C ALA A 104 -19.21 22.24 4.24
N TRP A 105 -19.76 21.21 3.59
CA TRP A 105 -21.12 20.72 3.83
C TRP A 105 -21.26 20.14 5.25
N ILE A 106 -20.33 19.29 5.68
CA ILE A 106 -20.29 18.70 7.04
C ILE A 106 -20.28 19.82 8.08
N ALA A 107 -19.38 20.79 7.93
CA ALA A 107 -19.21 21.88 8.90
C ALA A 107 -20.45 22.79 9.06
N ARG A 108 -21.38 22.77 8.10
CA ARG A 108 -22.63 23.55 8.14
C ARG A 108 -23.83 22.76 8.70
N GLN A 109 -23.68 21.46 8.93
CA GLN A 109 -24.79 20.66 9.44
C GLN A 109 -25.13 21.05 10.87
N PRO A 110 -26.42 21.02 11.27
CA PRO A 110 -26.84 21.42 12.61
C PRO A 110 -26.25 20.53 13.72
N TRP A 111 -25.87 19.30 13.38
CA TRP A 111 -25.20 18.38 14.29
C TRP A 111 -23.69 18.57 14.38
N CYS A 112 -23.09 19.43 13.53
CA CYS A 112 -21.65 19.64 13.50
C CYS A 112 -21.23 20.86 14.31
N SER A 113 -20.16 20.75 15.09
CA SER A 113 -19.55 21.88 15.81
C SER A 113 -18.80 22.88 14.91
N GLY A 114 -18.72 22.59 13.60
CA GLY A 114 -17.92 23.33 12.62
C GLY A 114 -16.48 22.84 12.47
N ALA A 115 -16.01 21.93 13.33
CA ALA A 115 -14.71 21.28 13.21
C ALA A 115 -14.83 19.91 12.53
N VAL A 116 -13.93 19.64 11.58
CA VAL A 116 -13.86 18.38 10.83
C VAL A 116 -12.46 17.78 10.97
N GLY A 117 -12.39 16.48 11.23
CA GLY A 117 -11.20 15.67 11.01
C GLY A 117 -11.38 14.78 9.79
N MET A 118 -10.28 14.32 9.20
CA MET A 118 -10.32 13.35 8.09
C MET A 118 -9.39 12.18 8.37
N MET A 119 -9.83 10.98 8.04
CA MET A 119 -9.01 9.79 8.18
C MET A 119 -9.29 8.75 7.11
N GLY A 120 -8.31 7.87 6.90
CA GLY A 120 -8.49 6.73 6.02
C GLY A 120 -7.25 5.84 5.98
N ASN A 121 -7.42 4.65 5.43
CA ASN A 121 -6.36 3.69 5.15
C ASN A 121 -6.17 3.57 3.64
N SER A 122 -4.94 3.37 3.18
CA SER A 122 -4.66 3.30 1.73
C SER A 122 -5.10 4.61 1.08
N TRP A 123 -5.86 4.57 -0.01
CA TRP A 123 -6.49 5.73 -0.67
C TRP A 123 -7.01 6.82 0.27
N GLY A 124 -7.68 6.46 1.37
CA GLY A 124 -8.21 7.45 2.32
C GLY A 124 -7.13 8.16 3.14
N GLY A 125 -5.96 7.53 3.31
CA GLY A 125 -4.78 8.18 3.87
C GLY A 125 -4.10 9.10 2.85
N PHE A 126 -3.94 8.64 1.61
CA PHE A 126 -3.37 9.44 0.52
C PHE A 126 -4.17 10.72 0.30
N ASN A 127 -5.48 10.59 0.09
CA ASN A 127 -6.32 11.75 -0.15
C ASN A 127 -6.50 12.60 1.12
N GLY A 128 -6.38 12.04 2.32
CA GLY A 128 -6.30 12.80 3.56
C GLY A 128 -5.13 13.78 3.55
N LEU A 129 -3.94 13.34 3.13
CA LEU A 129 -2.77 14.20 2.96
C LEU A 129 -2.99 15.24 1.85
N GLN A 130 -3.49 14.83 0.68
CA GLN A 130 -3.71 15.70 -0.47
C GLN A 130 -4.76 16.79 -0.18
N VAL A 131 -5.86 16.44 0.48
CA VAL A 131 -6.91 17.38 0.88
C VAL A 131 -6.42 18.31 1.98
N ALA A 132 -5.62 17.83 2.93
CA ALA A 132 -4.98 18.70 3.93
C ALA A 132 -4.08 19.76 3.28
N ALA A 133 -3.34 19.42 2.24
CA ALA A 133 -2.52 20.38 1.48
C ALA A 133 -3.36 21.47 0.77
N ARG A 134 -4.65 21.22 0.53
CA ARG A 134 -5.60 22.20 -0.03
C ARG A 134 -6.20 23.13 1.03
N ARG A 135 -5.86 22.94 2.32
CA ARG A 135 -6.22 23.79 3.47
C ARG A 135 -7.72 24.17 3.60
N PRO A 136 -8.65 23.20 3.54
CA PRO A 136 -10.06 23.50 3.79
C PRO A 136 -10.24 24.08 5.21
N PRO A 137 -10.89 25.25 5.39
CA PRO A 137 -10.90 25.95 6.68
C PRO A 137 -11.49 25.16 7.86
N ALA A 138 -12.43 24.24 7.60
CA ALA A 138 -13.06 23.43 8.64
C ALA A 138 -12.25 22.18 9.04
N LEU A 139 -11.26 21.77 8.23
CA LEU A 139 -10.41 20.62 8.53
C LEU A 139 -9.35 21.02 9.55
N LYS A 140 -9.30 20.34 10.70
CA LYS A 140 -8.45 20.73 11.84
C LYS A 140 -7.35 19.74 12.17
N ALA A 141 -7.46 18.49 11.76
CA ALA A 141 -6.43 17.46 11.89
C ALA A 141 -6.75 16.26 11.00
N ILE A 142 -5.73 15.45 10.68
CA ILE A 142 -5.91 14.19 9.94
C ILE A 142 -5.25 12.99 10.63
N ILE A 143 -5.77 11.80 10.33
CA ILE A 143 -5.06 10.53 10.55
C ILE A 143 -4.85 9.85 9.20
N THR A 144 -3.59 9.65 8.81
CA THR A 144 -3.23 8.97 7.56
C THR A 144 -2.69 7.58 7.86
N SER A 145 -3.31 6.53 7.31
CA SER A 145 -2.94 5.14 7.58
C SER A 145 -2.50 4.41 6.31
N CYS A 146 -1.37 3.69 6.37
CA CYS A 146 -0.83 2.84 5.31
C CYS A 146 -0.90 3.53 3.93
N SER A 147 -0.26 4.69 3.82
CA SER A 147 -0.37 5.61 2.69
C SER A 147 0.97 6.20 2.31
N THR A 148 1.13 6.70 1.08
CA THR A 148 2.35 7.40 0.66
C THR A 148 2.18 8.92 0.45
N ASP A 149 3.29 9.63 0.57
CA ASP A 149 3.49 11.03 0.17
C ASP A 149 4.05 11.20 -1.25
N ASP A 150 4.51 10.11 -1.91
CA ASP A 150 5.03 10.09 -3.28
C ASP A 150 4.40 8.98 -4.12
N ARG A 151 3.51 9.39 -5.05
CA ARG A 151 2.76 8.50 -5.95
C ARG A 151 3.59 7.80 -7.02
N TYR A 152 4.84 8.19 -7.23
CA TYR A 152 5.69 7.56 -8.25
C TYR A 152 6.61 6.53 -7.64
N THR A 153 7.48 6.93 -6.70
CA THR A 153 8.57 6.05 -6.22
C THR A 153 8.18 5.09 -5.10
N ASP A 154 7.03 5.35 -4.46
CA ASP A 154 6.62 4.68 -3.23
C ASP A 154 5.11 4.40 -3.24
N ASP A 155 4.60 4.03 -4.42
CA ASP A 155 3.23 3.60 -4.67
C ASP A 155 3.22 2.35 -5.54
N ILE A 156 2.06 1.74 -5.76
CA ILE A 156 1.85 0.51 -6.54
C ILE A 156 2.40 0.59 -7.97
N HIS A 157 2.78 1.78 -8.46
CA HIS A 157 3.19 1.99 -9.84
C HIS A 157 4.67 1.71 -10.10
N TYR A 158 5.58 2.35 -9.36
CA TYR A 158 7.02 2.24 -9.58
C TYR A 158 7.80 2.18 -8.26
N MET A 159 8.92 1.46 -8.28
CA MET A 159 9.91 1.48 -7.20
C MET A 159 11.29 1.70 -7.81
N GLY A 160 11.95 2.82 -7.46
CA GLY A 160 13.25 3.18 -8.02
C GLY A 160 13.26 3.30 -9.56
N GLY A 161 12.12 3.61 -10.18
CA GLY A 161 11.95 3.65 -11.63
C GLY A 161 11.70 2.30 -12.30
N CYS A 162 11.59 1.21 -11.53
CA CYS A 162 11.14 -0.09 -12.04
C CYS A 162 9.61 -0.16 -11.99
N LEU A 163 8.96 -0.61 -13.08
CA LEU A 163 7.52 -0.85 -13.13
C LEU A 163 7.16 -2.01 -12.20
N LEU A 164 6.30 -1.77 -11.21
CA LEU A 164 5.81 -2.81 -10.32
C LEU A 164 4.65 -3.57 -10.97
N ASN A 165 4.56 -4.88 -10.72
CA ASN A 165 3.41 -5.67 -11.17
C ASN A 165 2.13 -5.37 -10.37
N ASP A 166 2.25 -4.78 -9.17
CA ASP A 166 1.09 -4.28 -8.41
C ASP A 166 0.36 -3.16 -9.16
N ASN A 167 1.02 -2.48 -10.11
CA ASN A 167 0.40 -1.57 -11.08
C ASN A 167 -0.74 -2.28 -11.85
N MET A 168 -0.48 -3.52 -12.29
CA MET A 168 -1.48 -4.36 -12.95
C MET A 168 -2.50 -4.94 -11.95
N GLU A 169 -2.07 -5.39 -10.76
CA GLU A 169 -3.00 -5.89 -9.74
C GLU A 169 -4.05 -4.84 -9.39
N TRP A 170 -3.60 -3.62 -9.08
CA TRP A 170 -4.46 -2.56 -8.61
C TRP A 170 -5.39 -2.02 -9.70
N SER A 171 -4.87 -1.80 -10.91
CA SER A 171 -5.71 -1.42 -12.06
C SER A 171 -6.75 -2.48 -12.38
N GLY A 172 -6.40 -3.78 -12.31
CA GLY A 172 -7.34 -4.88 -12.48
C GLY A 172 -8.43 -4.88 -11.41
N ALA A 173 -8.05 -4.65 -10.14
CA ALA A 173 -9.00 -4.50 -9.05
C ALA A 173 -9.96 -3.33 -9.31
N MET A 174 -9.46 -2.14 -9.59
CA MET A 174 -10.29 -0.96 -9.83
C MET A 174 -11.16 -1.10 -11.08
N PHE A 175 -10.67 -1.75 -12.13
CA PHE A 175 -11.44 -2.07 -13.32
C PHE A 175 -12.66 -2.96 -13.00
N ALA A 176 -12.47 -3.99 -12.17
CA ALA A 176 -13.57 -4.80 -11.67
C ALA A 176 -14.50 -4.01 -10.73
N HIS A 177 -13.96 -3.25 -9.78
CA HIS A 177 -14.75 -2.56 -8.76
C HIS A 177 -15.63 -1.45 -9.35
N ASN A 178 -15.09 -0.65 -10.28
CA ASN A 178 -15.79 0.46 -10.92
C ASN A 178 -16.89 0.01 -11.89
N SER A 179 -16.81 -1.22 -12.40
CA SER A 179 -17.83 -1.80 -13.26
C SER A 179 -19.12 -2.18 -12.54
N ARG A 180 -19.19 -2.07 -11.20
CA ARG A 180 -20.38 -2.44 -10.42
C ARG A 180 -21.43 -1.31 -10.37
N PRO A 181 -22.72 -1.65 -10.42
CA PRO A 181 -23.81 -0.68 -10.31
C PRO A 181 -23.93 -0.10 -8.88
N PRO A 182 -24.59 1.06 -8.72
CA PRO A 182 -25.16 1.46 -7.43
C PRO A 182 -26.30 0.52 -7.03
N ASP A 183 -26.64 0.47 -5.75
CA ASP A 183 -27.73 -0.39 -5.28
C ASP A 183 -29.13 0.19 -5.62
N PRO A 184 -30.00 -0.57 -6.33
CA PRO A 184 -31.35 -0.10 -6.71
C PRO A 184 -32.27 0.30 -5.56
N ALA A 185 -32.04 -0.21 -4.35
CA ALA A 185 -32.85 0.15 -3.18
C ALA A 185 -32.59 1.59 -2.70
N LEU A 186 -31.48 2.22 -3.11
CA LEU A 186 -31.18 3.62 -2.78
C LEU A 186 -31.40 4.58 -3.96
N VAL A 187 -31.07 4.16 -5.18
CA VAL A 187 -31.15 5.05 -6.35
C VAL A 187 -32.37 4.79 -7.25
N GLY A 188 -33.21 3.82 -6.90
CA GLY A 188 -34.39 3.44 -7.69
C GLY A 188 -34.01 3.03 -9.11
N MET A 189 -34.88 3.27 -10.08
CA MET A 189 -34.68 2.86 -11.48
C MET A 189 -33.48 3.51 -12.18
N ALA A 190 -32.88 4.57 -11.60
CA ALA A 190 -31.69 5.21 -12.14
C ALA A 190 -30.44 4.31 -12.08
N TRP A 191 -30.47 3.23 -11.27
CA TRP A 191 -29.33 2.34 -11.08
C TRP A 191 -28.75 1.83 -12.40
N ARG A 192 -29.63 1.52 -13.36
CA ARG A 192 -29.25 0.91 -14.64
C ARG A 192 -28.53 1.91 -15.54
N ASP A 193 -29.02 3.14 -15.61
CA ASP A 193 -28.40 4.19 -16.42
C ASP A 193 -27.06 4.63 -15.81
N MET A 194 -26.99 4.73 -14.47
CA MET A 194 -25.73 4.98 -13.77
C MET A 194 -24.71 3.88 -14.05
N TRP A 195 -25.15 2.62 -14.04
CA TRP A 195 -24.30 1.48 -14.33
C TRP A 195 -23.73 1.52 -15.75
N MET A 196 -24.57 1.73 -16.76
CA MET A 196 -24.12 1.80 -18.16
C MET A 196 -23.12 2.94 -18.36
N ARG A 197 -23.36 4.13 -17.78
CA ARG A 197 -22.39 5.23 -17.83
C ARG A 197 -21.03 4.88 -17.22
N ARG A 198 -21.00 4.10 -16.14
CA ARG A 198 -19.73 3.64 -15.52
C ARG A 198 -19.01 2.62 -16.39
N LEU A 199 -19.74 1.65 -16.95
CA LEU A 199 -19.20 0.65 -17.88
C LEU A 199 -18.59 1.31 -19.13
N GLU A 200 -19.21 2.38 -19.62
CA GLU A 200 -18.74 3.14 -20.79
C GLU A 200 -17.61 4.13 -20.45
N GLY A 201 -17.68 4.78 -19.29
CA GLY A 201 -16.86 5.96 -18.98
C GLY A 201 -15.64 5.72 -18.11
N SER A 202 -15.56 4.62 -17.34
CA SER A 202 -14.47 4.45 -16.35
C SER A 202 -13.09 4.27 -16.99
N GLY A 203 -13.03 3.79 -18.23
CA GLY A 203 -11.78 3.56 -18.96
C GLY A 203 -10.99 2.34 -18.46
N LEU A 204 -9.72 2.27 -18.86
CA LEU A 204 -8.77 1.22 -18.48
C LEU A 204 -7.50 1.90 -17.91
N TRP A 205 -7.38 1.96 -16.59
CA TRP A 205 -6.39 2.82 -15.94
C TRP A 205 -4.93 2.40 -16.19
N ILE A 206 -4.69 1.10 -16.35
CA ILE A 206 -3.35 0.56 -16.70
C ILE A 206 -2.81 1.16 -18.01
N ASP A 207 -3.69 1.49 -18.96
CA ASP A 207 -3.29 2.13 -20.21
C ASP A 207 -2.74 3.53 -19.94
N THR A 208 -3.47 4.35 -19.18
CA THR A 208 -3.02 5.68 -18.76
C THR A 208 -1.71 5.59 -17.98
N TRP A 209 -1.63 4.73 -16.98
CA TRP A 209 -0.47 4.65 -16.08
C TRP A 209 0.82 4.20 -16.80
N LEU A 210 0.71 3.34 -17.81
CA LEU A 210 1.85 2.92 -18.63
C LEU A 210 2.31 3.98 -19.65
N HIS A 211 1.50 5.00 -19.95
CA HIS A 211 1.98 6.18 -20.68
C HIS A 211 2.82 7.11 -19.78
N HIS A 212 2.68 7.01 -18.46
CA HIS A 212 3.40 7.83 -17.49
C HIS A 212 4.58 7.08 -16.85
N GLN A 213 5.53 6.64 -17.67
CA GLN A 213 6.74 5.89 -17.23
C GLN A 213 7.78 6.73 -16.48
N ARG A 214 7.63 8.05 -16.48
CA ARG A 214 8.51 9.00 -15.77
C ARG A 214 7.76 9.68 -14.64
N ARG A 215 8.48 10.25 -13.67
CA ARG A 215 7.90 11.09 -12.59
C ARG A 215 7.54 12.49 -13.10
N ASP A 216 6.62 12.53 -14.05
CA ASP A 216 6.12 13.74 -14.71
C ASP A 216 5.02 14.45 -13.90
N ALA A 217 4.29 15.37 -14.52
CA ALA A 217 3.25 16.16 -13.87
C ALA A 217 2.06 15.31 -13.38
N PHE A 218 1.80 14.15 -14.00
CA PHE A 218 0.71 13.26 -13.62
C PHE A 218 0.91 12.75 -12.19
N TRP A 219 2.09 12.21 -11.90
CA TRP A 219 2.42 11.71 -10.56
C TRP A 219 2.60 12.84 -9.53
N LYS A 220 3.25 13.93 -9.94
CA LYS A 220 3.50 15.09 -9.06
C LYS A 220 2.23 15.69 -8.49
N HIS A 221 1.13 15.70 -9.25
CA HIS A 221 -0.13 16.30 -8.83
C HIS A 221 -0.65 15.75 -7.50
N GLY A 222 -0.53 14.43 -7.28
CA GLY A 222 -1.03 13.77 -6.06
C GLY A 222 0.03 13.48 -5.01
N SER A 223 1.28 13.96 -5.19
CA SER A 223 2.38 13.73 -4.27
C SER A 223 2.57 14.93 -3.34
N VAL A 224 2.29 14.76 -2.04
CA VAL A 224 2.45 15.86 -1.07
C VAL A 224 3.91 16.14 -0.71
N CYS A 225 4.83 15.23 -1.07
CA CYS A 225 6.26 15.43 -0.90
C CYS A 225 6.84 16.57 -1.76
N GLU A 226 6.08 17.06 -2.75
CA GLU A 226 6.46 18.24 -3.54
C GLU A 226 6.57 19.50 -2.66
N ASP A 227 5.68 19.65 -1.67
CA ASP A 227 5.71 20.76 -0.72
C ASP A 227 4.94 20.43 0.56
N PHE A 228 5.65 19.89 1.55
CA PHE A 228 5.08 19.62 2.87
C PHE A 228 4.56 20.86 3.60
N ALA A 229 4.99 22.08 3.24
CA ALA A 229 4.51 23.31 3.88
C ALA A 229 3.05 23.63 3.50
N GLN A 230 2.50 22.96 2.49
CA GLN A 230 1.07 23.08 2.16
C GLN A 230 0.17 22.49 3.24
N ILE A 231 0.66 21.54 4.04
CA ILE A 231 -0.07 20.99 5.19
C ILE A 231 0.27 21.84 6.42
N ASP A 232 -0.73 22.58 6.92
CA ASP A 232 -0.62 23.47 8.09
C ASP A 232 -1.45 23.00 9.31
N ILE A 233 -2.06 21.81 9.20
CA ILE A 233 -2.81 21.16 10.26
C ILE A 233 -2.07 19.93 10.83
N PRO A 234 -2.34 19.54 12.09
CA PRO A 234 -1.77 18.35 12.72
C PRO A 234 -1.99 17.05 11.93
N VAL A 235 -0.97 16.19 11.93
CA VAL A 235 -0.97 14.89 11.22
C VAL A 235 -0.60 13.76 12.18
N PHE A 236 -1.45 12.74 12.28
CA PHE A 236 -1.09 11.47 12.90
C PHE A 236 -0.94 10.39 11.82
N ALA A 237 0.29 9.91 11.62
CA ALA A 237 0.60 8.93 10.58
C ALA A 237 0.74 7.51 11.16
N VAL A 238 0.10 6.53 10.53
CA VAL A 238 0.05 5.15 11.03
C VAL A 238 0.41 4.18 9.92
N GLY A 239 1.26 3.22 10.19
CA GLY A 239 1.73 2.25 9.18
C GLY A 239 2.23 0.97 9.82
N GLY A 240 2.69 0.04 8.98
CA GLY A 240 3.23 -1.24 9.44
C GLY A 240 4.48 -1.63 8.65
N TRP A 241 5.38 -2.39 9.26
CA TRP A 241 6.62 -2.84 8.62
C TRP A 241 6.42 -3.93 7.57
N ASN A 242 5.27 -4.62 7.61
CA ASN A 242 4.89 -5.60 6.59
C ASN A 242 3.88 -5.02 5.58
N ASP A 243 3.66 -3.71 5.60
CA ASP A 243 2.94 -2.95 4.59
C ASP A 243 3.86 -2.60 3.40
N ALA A 244 3.28 -2.19 2.27
CA ALA A 244 4.06 -1.68 1.14
C ALA A 244 4.62 -0.27 1.39
N TYR A 245 3.88 0.58 2.12
CA TYR A 245 4.16 2.02 2.25
C TYR A 245 5.06 2.37 3.45
N THR A 246 6.06 1.53 3.72
CA THR A 246 6.95 1.64 4.89
C THR A 246 7.78 2.94 4.93
N ASN A 247 8.06 3.52 3.76
CA ASN A 247 8.98 4.64 3.64
C ASN A 247 8.32 6.01 3.88
N ALA A 248 6.98 6.08 3.81
CA ALA A 248 6.25 7.34 3.84
C ALA A 248 6.29 8.04 5.20
N ILE A 249 6.11 7.29 6.30
CA ILE A 249 6.09 7.87 7.65
C ILE A 249 7.43 8.55 8.00
N PRO A 250 8.60 7.92 7.80
CA PRO A 250 9.89 8.58 7.96
C PRO A 250 10.01 9.89 7.15
N ARG A 251 9.53 9.93 5.90
CA ARG A 251 9.57 11.15 5.07
C ARG A 251 8.63 12.24 5.59
N LEU A 252 7.39 11.88 5.93
CA LEU A 252 6.41 12.79 6.52
C LEU A 252 6.93 13.41 7.82
N LEU A 253 7.51 12.60 8.71
CA LEU A 253 8.05 13.09 9.98
C LEU A 253 9.25 14.03 9.80
N ALA A 254 10.09 13.80 8.79
CA ALA A 254 11.21 14.70 8.48
C ALA A 254 10.73 16.01 7.81
N GLY A 255 9.79 15.89 6.87
CA GLY A 255 9.33 16.95 5.99
C GLY A 255 8.37 17.95 6.64
N LEU A 256 7.32 17.45 7.31
CA LEU A 256 6.30 18.27 7.95
C LEU A 256 6.90 19.18 9.03
N LYS A 257 6.26 20.32 9.29
CA LYS A 257 6.62 21.27 10.38
C LYS A 257 5.49 21.55 11.36
N VAL A 258 4.32 20.94 11.12
CA VAL A 258 3.15 20.93 12.00
C VAL A 258 3.33 19.94 13.16
N PRO A 259 2.50 20.03 14.21
CA PRO A 259 2.38 18.97 15.20
C PRO A 259 2.12 17.63 14.51
N ARG A 260 2.93 16.63 14.84
CA ARG A 260 2.85 15.32 14.21
C ARG A 260 3.20 14.21 15.17
N LEU A 261 2.50 13.10 15.00
CA LEU A 261 2.67 11.86 15.74
C LEU A 261 2.72 10.73 14.73
N ALA A 262 3.43 9.64 15.03
CA ALA A 262 3.38 8.46 14.18
C ALA A 262 3.53 7.14 14.93
N TRP A 263 2.81 6.12 14.44
CA TRP A 263 2.93 4.73 14.89
C TRP A 263 3.30 3.82 13.73
N ILE A 264 4.29 2.94 13.93
CA ILE A 264 4.64 1.90 12.98
C ILE A 264 4.66 0.54 13.69
N GLY A 265 3.71 -0.33 13.36
CA GLY A 265 3.63 -1.68 13.93
C GLY A 265 4.21 -2.76 13.04
N GLN A 266 3.99 -4.02 13.41
CA GLN A 266 4.37 -5.19 12.62
C GLN A 266 3.33 -5.61 11.58
N TRP A 267 2.15 -4.99 11.54
CA TRP A 267 1.06 -5.41 10.66
C TRP A 267 1.35 -5.13 9.17
N SER A 268 0.58 -5.79 8.32
CA SER A 268 0.53 -5.55 6.88
C SER A 268 -0.42 -4.39 6.54
N HIS A 269 -0.96 -4.30 5.32
CA HIS A 269 -1.80 -3.19 4.85
C HIS A 269 -3.18 -3.09 5.53
N GLN A 270 -3.20 -2.80 6.83
CA GLN A 270 -4.39 -2.79 7.69
C GLN A 270 -4.29 -1.75 8.80
N TYR A 271 -5.44 -1.39 9.39
CA TYR A 271 -5.44 -0.60 10.61
C TYR A 271 -4.89 -1.39 11.81
N PRO A 272 -4.26 -0.72 12.79
CA PRO A 272 -3.58 -1.40 13.90
C PRO A 272 -4.47 -2.28 14.79
N HIS A 273 -5.75 -1.93 14.93
CA HIS A 273 -6.69 -2.68 15.77
C HIS A 273 -7.18 -3.97 15.08
N MET A 274 -6.99 -4.09 13.76
CA MET A 274 -7.30 -5.27 12.96
C MET A 274 -6.05 -6.06 12.57
N ALA A 275 -4.87 -5.65 13.05
CA ALA A 275 -3.55 -6.12 12.64
C ALA A 275 -3.46 -7.60 12.24
N ALA A 276 -2.98 -7.83 11.02
CA ALA A 276 -2.46 -9.09 10.54
C ALA A 276 -1.12 -8.83 9.83
N PRO A 277 0.00 -9.43 10.29
CA PRO A 277 0.14 -10.23 11.50
C PRO A 277 -0.09 -9.41 12.79
N GLY A 278 -0.64 -10.07 13.80
CA GLY A 278 -0.86 -9.49 15.13
C GLY A 278 0.43 -9.36 15.96
N PRO A 279 0.32 -8.85 17.20
CA PRO A 279 -0.92 -8.48 17.88
C PRO A 279 -1.51 -7.14 17.42
N GLY A 280 -2.84 -7.02 17.48
CA GLY A 280 -3.52 -5.74 17.31
C GLY A 280 -3.39 -4.83 18.53
N VAL A 281 -3.36 -3.52 18.29
CA VAL A 281 -3.27 -2.48 19.33
C VAL A 281 -4.47 -1.53 19.27
N GLY A 282 -4.77 -0.89 20.40
CA GLY A 282 -5.91 0.00 20.59
C GLY A 282 -5.79 1.34 19.86
N PHE A 283 -5.79 1.29 18.53
CA PHE A 283 -5.75 2.46 17.67
C PHE A 283 -6.98 3.34 17.79
N LEU A 284 -8.18 2.76 17.90
CA LEU A 284 -9.41 3.53 18.00
C LEU A 284 -9.42 4.41 19.26
N GLN A 285 -8.89 3.88 20.38
CA GLN A 285 -8.72 4.61 21.63
C GLN A 285 -7.79 5.81 21.46
N GLU A 286 -6.64 5.62 20.79
CA GLU A 286 -5.69 6.71 20.57
C GLU A 286 -6.21 7.73 19.56
N ALA A 287 -6.90 7.28 18.51
CA ALA A 287 -7.56 8.15 17.56
C ALA A 287 -8.59 9.06 18.27
N VAL A 288 -9.38 8.53 19.22
CA VAL A 288 -10.28 9.37 20.03
C VAL A 288 -9.51 10.40 20.86
N ARG A 289 -8.36 10.05 21.45
CA ARG A 289 -7.51 11.02 22.15
C ARG A 289 -6.99 12.11 21.22
N TRP A 290 -6.56 11.73 20.01
CA TRP A 290 -6.13 12.67 18.97
C TRP A 290 -7.25 13.63 18.57
N TRP A 291 -8.45 13.10 18.31
CA TRP A 291 -9.61 13.92 17.97
C TRP A 291 -10.07 14.81 19.11
N ASP A 292 -10.05 14.32 20.35
CA ASP A 292 -10.45 15.08 21.52
C ASP A 292 -9.53 16.30 21.71
N HIS A 293 -8.24 16.13 21.40
CA HIS A 293 -7.27 17.21 21.48
C HIS A 293 -7.52 18.26 20.38
N TRP A 294 -7.54 17.85 19.11
CA TRP A 294 -7.54 18.80 17.99
C TRP A 294 -8.91 19.31 17.55
N LEU A 295 -9.97 18.51 17.76
CA LEU A 295 -11.33 18.88 17.35
C LEU A 295 -12.18 19.42 18.50
N LYS A 296 -11.84 19.08 19.75
CA LYS A 296 -12.56 19.54 20.96
C LYS A 296 -11.72 20.40 21.91
N GLY A 297 -10.43 20.62 21.62
CA GLY A 297 -9.54 21.46 22.42
C GLY A 297 -9.20 20.88 23.80
N ARG A 298 -9.33 19.56 23.99
CA ARG A 298 -9.08 18.92 25.30
C ARG A 298 -7.59 18.72 25.54
N ALA A 299 -7.10 19.17 26.69
CA ALA A 299 -5.75 18.84 27.16
C ALA A 299 -5.75 17.42 27.76
N ASN A 300 -5.29 16.43 26.98
CA ASN A 300 -5.33 15.01 27.33
C ASN A 300 -3.98 14.27 27.16
N GLY A 301 -2.90 15.04 26.95
CA GLY A 301 -1.53 14.53 26.85
C GLY A 301 -1.24 13.64 25.65
N VAL A 302 -2.06 13.68 24.58
CA VAL A 302 -1.79 12.87 23.35
C VAL A 302 -0.44 13.23 22.72
N MET A 303 0.04 14.46 22.93
CA MET A 303 1.32 14.96 22.42
C MET A 303 2.51 14.79 23.39
N ASP A 304 2.30 14.25 24.60
CA ASP A 304 3.34 14.19 25.64
C ASP A 304 4.36 13.07 25.38
N GLY A 305 3.97 12.07 24.58
CA GLY A 305 4.78 10.92 24.21
C GLY A 305 5.85 11.22 23.14
N PRO A 306 6.60 10.19 22.71
CA PRO A 306 7.51 10.34 21.58
C PRO A 306 6.76 10.68 20.29
N MET A 307 7.41 11.41 19.38
CA MET A 307 6.89 11.75 18.06
C MET A 307 6.63 10.49 17.23
N LEU A 308 7.55 9.51 17.27
CA LEU A 308 7.40 8.22 16.62
C LEU A 308 7.40 7.13 17.68
N ARG A 309 6.41 6.22 17.60
CA ARG A 309 6.47 4.90 18.22
C ARG A 309 6.60 3.86 17.11
N ALA A 310 7.58 2.98 17.20
CA ALA A 310 7.80 1.94 16.21
C ALA A 310 8.03 0.59 16.89
N VAL A 311 7.66 -0.52 16.24
CA VAL A 311 8.06 -1.86 16.70
C VAL A 311 9.44 -2.19 16.14
N ILE A 312 10.38 -2.63 16.98
CA ILE A 312 11.54 -3.40 16.52
C ILE A 312 11.10 -4.86 16.50
N GLN A 313 10.93 -5.41 15.30
CA GLN A 313 10.51 -6.79 15.09
C GLN A 313 11.63 -7.75 15.51
N ASP A 314 11.26 -8.84 16.17
CA ASP A 314 12.17 -9.95 16.40
C ASP A 314 12.30 -10.82 15.14
N HIS A 315 13.33 -11.66 15.11
CA HIS A 315 13.49 -12.66 14.06
C HIS A 315 12.31 -13.64 14.07
N VAL A 316 11.77 -13.91 12.88
CA VAL A 316 10.82 -14.99 12.63
C VAL A 316 11.32 -15.81 11.42
N PRO A 317 11.24 -17.15 11.47
CA PRO A 317 11.58 -17.97 10.32
C PRO A 317 10.72 -17.62 9.10
N PRO A 318 11.26 -17.73 7.88
CA PRO A 318 10.57 -17.27 6.68
C PRO A 318 9.34 -18.13 6.38
N GLN A 319 8.16 -17.51 6.42
CA GLN A 319 6.88 -18.16 6.21
C GLN A 319 5.96 -17.25 5.42
N ALA A 320 5.23 -17.81 4.46
CA ALA A 320 4.33 -17.02 3.61
C ALA A 320 3.17 -16.41 4.39
N ARG A 321 2.82 -17.00 5.53
CA ARG A 321 1.75 -16.55 6.42
C ARG A 321 2.25 -16.60 7.85
N LEU A 322 2.06 -15.50 8.57
CA LEU A 322 2.31 -15.40 10.01
C LEU A 322 1.04 -14.86 10.67
N ASP A 323 0.64 -15.47 11.77
CA ASP A 323 -0.49 -14.97 12.56
C ASP A 323 -0.04 -13.83 13.49
N THR A 324 1.19 -13.90 14.01
CA THR A 324 1.80 -12.88 14.85
C THR A 324 3.28 -12.70 14.54
N ILE A 325 3.79 -11.48 14.76
CA ILE A 325 5.22 -11.17 14.78
C ILE A 325 5.52 -10.52 16.13
N ALA A 326 6.46 -11.11 16.87
CA ALA A 326 6.90 -10.55 18.14
C ALA A 326 7.81 -9.33 17.90
N GLY A 327 7.90 -8.47 18.91
CA GLY A 327 8.78 -7.32 18.91
C GLY A 327 8.50 -6.41 20.09
N ARG A 328 9.25 -5.32 20.19
CA ARG A 328 9.03 -4.29 21.21
C ARG A 328 8.81 -2.92 20.62
N TRP A 329 7.94 -2.15 21.27
CA TRP A 329 7.77 -0.74 20.96
C TRP A 329 8.97 0.07 21.44
N VAL A 330 9.42 0.98 20.60
CA VAL A 330 10.46 1.98 20.86
C VAL A 330 9.93 3.37 20.57
N GLY A 331 10.56 4.39 21.15
CA GLY A 331 10.15 5.77 21.02
C GLY A 331 11.25 6.68 20.48
N GLU A 332 10.90 7.57 19.55
CA GLU A 332 11.78 8.64 19.07
C GLU A 332 11.12 10.01 19.28
N ARG A 333 11.81 10.92 19.98
CA ARG A 333 11.29 12.27 20.27
C ARG A 333 11.37 13.20 19.06
N SER A 334 12.25 12.91 18.12
CA SER A 334 12.44 13.64 16.87
C SER A 334 12.80 12.69 15.75
N TRP A 335 12.49 13.08 14.52
CA TRP A 335 12.89 12.36 13.32
C TRP A 335 13.58 13.30 12.31
N PRO A 336 14.70 12.91 11.68
CA PRO A 336 15.47 11.67 11.86
C PRO A 336 15.92 11.42 13.31
N SER A 337 15.99 10.16 13.71
CA SER A 337 16.31 9.78 15.08
C SER A 337 17.77 10.12 15.42
N PRO A 338 18.04 10.80 16.56
CA PRO A 338 19.40 10.97 17.08
C PRO A 338 19.98 9.69 17.67
N ASN A 339 19.15 8.67 17.93
CA ASN A 339 19.53 7.37 18.46
C ASN A 339 19.99 6.40 17.37
N ALA A 340 19.82 6.75 16.09
CA ALA A 340 20.28 5.95 14.95
C ALA A 340 21.66 6.42 14.47
N GLN A 341 22.64 5.52 14.46
CA GLN A 341 23.98 5.73 13.94
C GLN A 341 24.24 4.87 12.70
N THR A 342 25.00 5.39 11.75
CA THR A 342 25.36 4.64 10.55
C THR A 342 26.47 3.64 10.83
N LEU A 343 26.17 2.34 10.69
CA LEU A 343 27.17 1.28 10.59
C LEU A 343 27.44 0.99 9.11
N ARG A 344 28.67 1.23 8.67
CA ARG A 344 29.12 0.93 7.31
C ARG A 344 29.78 -0.45 7.23
N LEU A 345 29.33 -1.27 6.28
CA LEU A 345 29.89 -2.57 5.93
C LEU A 345 30.22 -2.61 4.44
N PHE A 346 31.49 -2.80 4.11
CA PHE A 346 31.96 -2.88 2.73
C PHE A 346 31.71 -4.25 2.12
N LEU A 347 31.26 -4.26 0.86
CA LEU A 347 31.08 -5.47 0.07
C LEU A 347 32.46 -5.92 -0.43
N ASN A 348 32.98 -6.98 0.17
CA ASN A 348 34.19 -7.69 -0.25
C ASN A 348 33.80 -9.02 -0.91
N PRO A 349 34.67 -9.71 -1.68
CA PRO A 349 34.28 -10.97 -2.33
C PRO A 349 33.69 -12.00 -1.35
N GLY A 350 32.36 -12.20 -1.43
CA GLY A 350 31.58 -13.09 -0.55
C GLY A 350 31.35 -12.59 0.89
N ARG A 351 31.85 -11.41 1.28
CA ARG A 351 31.82 -10.92 2.67
C ARG A 351 31.33 -9.49 2.81
N LEU A 352 30.76 -9.19 3.98
CA LEU A 352 30.48 -7.84 4.48
C LEU A 352 31.42 -7.58 5.66
N ASP A 353 32.37 -6.66 5.49
CA ASP A 353 33.39 -6.35 6.50
C ASP A 353 33.38 -4.85 6.86
N SER A 354 33.89 -4.48 8.04
CA SER A 354 33.99 -3.06 8.46
C SER A 354 35.01 -2.23 7.66
N LYS A 355 35.82 -2.88 6.81
CA LYS A 355 36.82 -2.24 5.97
C LYS A 355 36.74 -2.77 4.53
N GLY A 356 36.89 -1.85 3.58
CA GLY A 356 37.05 -2.20 2.17
C GLY A 356 38.33 -2.99 1.94
N GLY A 357 38.21 -4.13 1.27
CA GLY A 357 39.33 -4.96 0.84
C GLY A 357 39.84 -4.55 -0.55
N ARG A 358 40.65 -5.44 -1.15
CA ARG A 358 41.07 -5.30 -2.55
C ARG A 358 39.86 -5.40 -3.47
N GLU A 359 39.76 -4.45 -4.40
CA GLU A 359 38.73 -4.48 -5.44
C GLU A 359 38.81 -5.78 -6.27
N ALA A 360 37.64 -6.37 -6.49
CA ALA A 360 37.38 -7.44 -7.44
C ALA A 360 36.13 -7.08 -8.24
N ALA A 361 36.13 -7.40 -9.52
CA ALA A 361 34.96 -7.28 -10.38
C ALA A 361 34.18 -8.60 -10.35
N LEU A 362 32.95 -8.58 -9.83
CA LEU A 362 32.06 -9.73 -9.76
C LEU A 362 30.91 -9.53 -10.75
N THR A 363 30.69 -10.50 -11.65
CA THR A 363 29.63 -10.42 -12.65
C THR A 363 28.42 -11.26 -12.28
N ILE A 364 27.22 -10.77 -12.59
CA ILE A 364 25.98 -11.51 -12.43
C ILE A 364 25.01 -11.23 -13.58
N ARG A 365 24.40 -12.30 -14.08
CA ARG A 365 23.26 -12.27 -14.99
C ARG A 365 22.21 -13.18 -14.38
N SER A 366 21.23 -12.60 -13.69
CA SER A 366 20.24 -13.37 -12.95
C SER A 366 19.25 -14.03 -13.92
N PRO A 367 18.83 -15.28 -13.66
CA PRO A 367 17.64 -15.84 -14.30
C PRO A 367 16.42 -14.94 -14.09
N HIS A 368 15.55 -14.83 -15.09
CA HIS A 368 14.40 -13.93 -15.03
C HIS A 368 13.30 -14.36 -14.04
N ASP A 369 13.42 -15.56 -13.47
CA ASP A 369 12.56 -16.07 -12.40
C ASP A 369 13.19 -15.89 -10.99
N VAL A 370 14.23 -15.07 -10.84
CA VAL A 370 14.72 -14.65 -9.51
C VAL A 370 13.71 -13.69 -8.88
N GLY A 371 13.31 -14.00 -7.65
CA GLY A 371 12.32 -13.24 -6.87
C GLY A 371 11.01 -14.00 -6.62
N LEU A 372 10.84 -15.24 -7.10
CA LEU A 372 9.59 -15.99 -6.94
C LEU A 372 9.17 -16.14 -5.45
N TYR A 373 10.15 -16.10 -4.55
CA TYR A 373 9.98 -16.25 -3.10
C TYR A 373 9.88 -14.91 -2.37
N ALA A 374 9.78 -13.79 -3.11
CA ALA A 374 9.68 -12.42 -2.59
C ALA A 374 8.34 -12.07 -1.92
N GLY A 375 7.33 -12.93 -1.97
CA GLY A 375 5.97 -12.60 -1.50
C GLY A 375 5.22 -11.67 -2.47
N LYS A 376 4.18 -10.99 -1.98
CA LYS A 376 3.52 -9.85 -2.65
C LYS A 376 4.26 -8.55 -2.33
N TRP A 377 4.14 -7.54 -3.20
CA TRP A 377 4.62 -6.19 -2.88
C TRP A 377 3.75 -5.57 -1.78
N CYS A 378 2.42 -5.60 -1.93
CA CYS A 378 1.47 -5.20 -0.88
C CYS A 378 0.80 -6.42 -0.21
N ALA A 379 1.28 -6.78 0.99
CA ALA A 379 0.63 -7.80 1.80
C ALA A 379 -0.63 -7.25 2.49
N HIS A 380 -1.71 -8.03 2.49
CA HIS A 380 -2.98 -7.62 3.11
C HIS A 380 -3.30 -8.41 4.38
N GLY A 381 -2.47 -9.40 4.72
CA GLY A 381 -2.61 -10.21 5.93
C GLY A 381 -3.76 -11.23 5.87
N ALA A 382 -4.37 -11.41 4.69
CA ALA A 382 -5.49 -12.34 4.47
C ALA A 382 -5.05 -13.68 3.85
N GLY A 383 -3.82 -13.75 3.32
CA GLY A 383 -3.29 -14.89 2.58
C GLY A 383 -1.80 -15.14 2.82
N PRO A 384 -1.20 -16.07 2.06
CA PRO A 384 0.23 -16.35 2.05
C PRO A 384 1.00 -15.24 1.28
N ASP A 385 0.97 -14.02 1.81
CA ASP A 385 1.47 -12.80 1.16
C ASP A 385 2.96 -12.53 1.45
N LEU A 386 3.49 -13.01 2.57
CA LEU A 386 4.83 -12.67 3.05
C LEU A 386 5.93 -13.42 2.28
N PRO A 387 7.17 -12.89 2.25
CA PRO A 387 8.29 -13.58 1.64
C PRO A 387 8.58 -14.93 2.33
N THR A 388 8.93 -15.92 1.54
CA THR A 388 9.39 -17.22 2.02
C THR A 388 10.91 -17.30 1.96
N ASP A 389 11.48 -18.49 2.21
CA ASP A 389 12.92 -18.66 2.31
C ASP A 389 13.66 -18.21 1.05
N GLN A 390 14.61 -17.31 1.23
CA GLN A 390 15.32 -16.64 0.14
C GLN A 390 16.49 -17.45 -0.44
N ARG A 391 16.81 -18.65 0.08
CA ARG A 391 17.92 -19.48 -0.44
C ARG A 391 17.84 -19.74 -1.94
N LEU A 392 16.63 -19.89 -2.49
CA LEU A 392 16.43 -20.16 -3.92
C LEU A 392 16.65 -18.90 -4.76
N ASP A 393 16.26 -17.73 -4.27
CA ASP A 393 16.54 -16.45 -4.94
C ASP A 393 18.04 -16.07 -4.82
N ASP A 394 18.71 -16.48 -3.74
CA ASP A 394 20.15 -16.30 -3.55
C ASP A 394 20.98 -17.06 -4.58
N ALA A 395 20.50 -18.20 -5.07
CA ALA A 395 21.16 -18.97 -6.13
C ALA A 395 21.30 -18.20 -7.46
N GLY A 396 20.44 -17.20 -7.69
CA GLY A 396 20.49 -16.31 -8.86
C GLY A 396 21.07 -14.92 -8.56
N SER A 397 21.77 -14.76 -7.43
CA SER A 397 22.26 -13.46 -6.92
C SER A 397 23.75 -13.49 -6.56
N LEU A 398 24.40 -12.32 -6.55
CA LEU A 398 25.67 -12.14 -5.82
C LEU A 398 25.37 -12.00 -4.34
N VAL A 399 26.07 -12.76 -3.50
CA VAL A 399 25.84 -12.80 -2.06
C VAL A 399 27.05 -12.29 -1.30
N PHE A 400 26.80 -11.36 -0.37
CA PHE A 400 27.76 -10.79 0.56
C PHE A 400 27.21 -10.95 1.97
N GLN A 401 28.00 -11.44 2.91
CA GLN A 401 27.49 -11.63 4.28
C GLN A 401 28.56 -11.41 5.34
N THR A 402 28.12 -11.05 6.55
CA THR A 402 29.01 -10.93 7.70
C THR A 402 29.46 -12.29 8.21
N GLU A 403 30.46 -12.30 9.10
CA GLU A 403 30.57 -13.37 10.10
C GLU A 403 29.33 -13.41 11.01
N PRO A 404 29.07 -14.51 11.75
CA PRO A 404 27.97 -14.57 12.69
C PRO A 404 28.07 -13.40 13.66
N LEU A 405 26.96 -12.69 13.87
CA LEU A 405 26.90 -11.56 14.76
C LEU A 405 27.23 -12.01 16.19
N GLU A 406 28.16 -11.34 16.85
CA GLU A 406 28.50 -11.63 18.25
C GLU A 406 27.43 -11.10 19.22
N ARG A 407 26.67 -10.07 18.80
CA ARG A 407 25.68 -9.37 19.60
C ARG A 407 24.43 -9.07 18.77
N ARG A 408 23.31 -8.87 19.48
CA ARG A 408 22.06 -8.39 18.87
C ARG A 408 22.31 -7.04 18.20
N LEU A 409 21.85 -6.90 16.97
CA LEU A 409 21.92 -5.65 16.20
C LEU A 409 20.49 -5.22 15.87
N GLU A 410 20.15 -3.97 16.14
CA GLU A 410 18.84 -3.43 15.80
C GLU A 410 18.99 -2.27 14.83
N ILE A 411 18.12 -2.23 13.85
CA ILE A 411 18.04 -1.11 12.90
C ILE A 411 16.65 -0.48 12.97
N LEU A 412 16.62 0.84 12.81
CA LEU A 412 15.40 1.62 12.66
C LEU A 412 15.59 2.67 11.57
N GLY A 413 14.95 2.46 10.43
CA GLY A 413 15.05 3.30 9.24
C GLY A 413 15.55 2.52 8.03
N ALA A 414 15.83 3.22 6.94
CA ALA A 414 16.26 2.61 5.68
C ALA A 414 17.76 2.26 5.64
N PRO A 415 18.11 0.99 5.38
CA PRO A 415 19.42 0.62 4.86
C PRO A 415 19.68 1.26 3.49
N VAL A 416 20.93 1.61 3.21
CA VAL A 416 21.35 2.14 1.90
C VAL A 416 22.53 1.35 1.39
N VAL A 417 22.48 0.90 0.14
CA VAL A 417 23.59 0.21 -0.52
C VAL A 417 24.15 1.08 -1.63
N GLU A 418 25.40 1.49 -1.48
CA GLU A 418 26.18 2.21 -2.47
C GLU A 418 26.97 1.21 -3.31
N LEU A 419 26.72 1.19 -4.62
CA LEU A 419 27.33 0.27 -5.56
C LEU A 419 28.18 1.02 -6.58
N GLU A 420 29.44 0.60 -6.69
CA GLU A 420 30.25 0.80 -7.88
C GLU A 420 29.93 -0.35 -8.84
N LEU A 421 29.34 -0.04 -10.01
CA LEU A 421 28.95 -1.08 -10.97
C LEU A 421 29.07 -0.64 -12.43
N ALA A 422 28.97 -1.59 -13.34
CA ALA A 422 28.75 -1.37 -14.76
C ALA A 422 27.67 -2.35 -15.26
N ALA A 423 26.91 -1.97 -16.30
CA ALA A 423 25.96 -2.86 -16.97
C ALA A 423 26.36 -3.04 -18.44
N ASP A 424 26.04 -4.18 -19.04
CA ASP A 424 26.31 -4.48 -20.45
C ASP A 424 25.18 -4.04 -21.40
N ARG A 425 24.10 -3.45 -20.87
CA ARG A 425 22.92 -3.00 -21.61
C ARG A 425 22.51 -1.57 -21.23
N PRO A 426 21.85 -0.84 -22.16
CA PRO A 426 21.46 0.54 -21.95
C PRO A 426 20.29 0.73 -20.99
N VAL A 427 19.45 -0.30 -20.83
CA VAL A 427 18.38 -0.37 -19.84
C VAL A 427 18.66 -1.56 -18.95
N ALA A 428 18.78 -1.31 -17.65
CA ALA A 428 19.18 -2.32 -16.68
C ALA A 428 18.59 -1.97 -15.32
N MET A 429 18.13 -2.98 -14.59
CA MET A 429 17.75 -2.84 -13.19
C MET A 429 18.76 -3.54 -12.27
N VAL A 430 18.89 -3.01 -11.05
CA VAL A 430 19.54 -3.70 -9.93
C VAL A 430 18.51 -3.88 -8.82
N ALA A 431 18.43 -5.10 -8.31
CA ALA A 431 17.63 -5.44 -7.14
C ALA A 431 18.57 -5.82 -5.99
N VAL A 432 18.33 -5.24 -4.82
CA VAL A 432 19.15 -5.46 -3.64
C VAL A 432 18.25 -5.91 -2.49
N ARG A 433 18.59 -7.04 -1.87
CA ARG A 433 17.88 -7.59 -0.71
C ARG A 433 18.80 -7.57 0.51
N LEU A 434 18.27 -7.11 1.64
CA LEU A 434 18.83 -7.32 2.96
C LEU A 434 18.12 -8.50 3.61
N ASN A 435 18.92 -9.47 4.06
CA ASN A 435 18.42 -10.71 4.63
C ASN A 435 19.06 -10.98 5.99
N ASP A 436 18.28 -11.62 6.86
CA ASP A 436 18.71 -12.25 8.09
C ASP A 436 18.91 -13.76 7.86
N VAL A 437 20.14 -14.25 8.07
CA VAL A 437 20.50 -15.66 7.90
C VAL A 437 20.61 -16.33 9.26
N ALA A 438 19.71 -17.27 9.54
CA ALA A 438 19.71 -18.03 10.78
C ALA A 438 20.84 -19.08 10.83
N PRO A 439 21.22 -19.58 12.03
CA PRO A 439 22.29 -20.58 12.18
C PRO A 439 22.05 -21.90 11.45
N ASP A 440 20.79 -22.26 11.19
CA ASP A 440 20.39 -23.42 10.39
C ASP A 440 20.47 -23.18 8.87
N GLY A 441 20.79 -21.96 8.46
CA GLY A 441 20.92 -21.52 7.07
C GLY A 441 19.62 -21.02 6.44
N ALA A 442 18.49 -20.96 7.15
CA ALA A 442 17.28 -20.32 6.66
C ALA A 442 17.51 -18.82 6.41
N VAL A 443 16.96 -18.28 5.32
CA VAL A 443 17.19 -16.89 4.92
C VAL A 443 15.88 -16.13 4.88
N THR A 444 15.75 -15.14 5.78
CA THR A 444 14.56 -14.29 5.90
C THR A 444 14.83 -12.94 5.26
N ARG A 445 13.99 -12.52 4.31
CA ARG A 445 14.08 -11.16 3.74
C ARG A 445 13.55 -10.15 4.74
N THR A 446 14.39 -9.18 5.12
CA THR A 446 13.99 -8.12 6.05
C THR A 446 13.71 -6.83 5.31
N SER A 447 14.51 -6.46 4.32
CA SER A 447 14.25 -5.28 3.48
C SER A 447 14.77 -5.50 2.05
N TYR A 448 14.33 -4.67 1.12
CA TYR A 448 14.82 -4.69 -0.25
C TYR A 448 14.62 -3.32 -0.91
N GLY A 449 15.28 -3.12 -2.04
CA GLY A 449 15.18 -1.93 -2.86
C GLY A 449 15.52 -2.24 -4.30
N LEU A 450 14.91 -1.49 -5.21
CA LEU A 450 15.08 -1.62 -6.65
C LEU A 450 15.58 -0.30 -7.22
N LEU A 451 16.37 -0.37 -8.28
CA LEU A 451 16.76 0.80 -9.06
C LEU A 451 16.85 0.44 -10.53
N ASN A 452 16.07 1.12 -11.37
CA ASN A 452 16.33 1.19 -12.79
C ASN A 452 17.50 2.15 -13.02
N LEU A 453 18.60 1.65 -13.57
CA LEU A 453 19.85 2.40 -13.72
C LEU A 453 19.71 3.60 -14.66
N THR A 454 18.67 3.65 -15.51
CA THR A 454 18.38 4.84 -16.32
C THR A 454 17.85 6.02 -15.48
N HIS A 455 17.36 5.73 -14.26
CA HIS A 455 16.89 6.69 -13.26
C HIS A 455 17.95 7.05 -12.20
N ARG A 456 19.22 6.64 -12.38
CA ARG A 456 20.32 6.88 -11.42
C ARG A 456 20.56 8.34 -11.04
N SER A 457 20.07 9.29 -11.84
CA SER A 457 20.19 10.73 -11.61
C SER A 457 18.84 11.42 -11.39
N GLY A 458 17.78 10.65 -11.12
CA GLY A 458 16.41 11.12 -10.93
C GLY A 458 15.41 10.45 -11.88
N HIS A 459 14.12 10.67 -11.63
CA HIS A 459 13.04 9.92 -12.31
C HIS A 459 12.32 10.70 -13.43
N LEU A 460 12.78 11.90 -13.76
CA LEU A 460 12.18 12.74 -14.81
C LEU A 460 13.04 12.79 -16.08
N MET A 461 14.31 13.17 -15.92
CA MET A 461 15.27 13.26 -17.02
C MET A 461 16.11 11.99 -17.05
N LEU A 462 15.58 10.98 -17.72
CA LEU A 462 16.23 9.67 -17.83
C LEU A 462 17.40 9.71 -18.82
N ALA A 463 18.43 8.92 -18.55
CA ALA A 463 19.55 8.73 -19.46
C ALA A 463 19.90 7.24 -19.57
N PRO A 464 20.05 6.68 -20.78
CA PRO A 464 20.48 5.30 -20.92
C PRO A 464 21.83 5.07 -20.24
N VAL A 465 22.06 3.85 -19.79
CA VAL A 465 23.38 3.39 -19.39
C VAL A 465 24.26 3.28 -20.63
N LYS A 466 25.52 3.68 -20.52
CA LYS A 466 26.52 3.37 -21.53
C LYS A 466 27.13 2.00 -21.21
N PRO A 467 26.97 0.98 -22.06
CA PRO A 467 27.44 -0.36 -21.76
C PRO A 467 28.94 -0.40 -21.38
N GLY A 468 29.25 -1.07 -20.28
CA GLY A 468 30.62 -1.21 -19.74
C GLY A 468 31.15 0.02 -19.01
N GLU A 469 30.45 1.16 -19.02
CA GLU A 469 30.86 2.34 -18.25
C GLU A 469 30.60 2.12 -16.76
N ARG A 470 31.66 2.30 -15.95
CA ARG A 470 31.57 2.26 -14.50
C ARG A 470 30.79 3.47 -13.99
N MET A 471 29.86 3.23 -13.09
CA MET A 471 29.05 4.24 -12.42
C MET A 471 28.90 3.92 -10.95
N ARG A 472 28.58 4.96 -10.17
CA ARG A 472 28.18 4.84 -8.77
C ARG A 472 26.68 5.07 -8.65
N VAL A 473 25.99 4.18 -7.94
CA VAL A 473 24.56 4.33 -7.67
C VAL A 473 24.26 4.03 -6.20
N SER A 474 23.24 4.72 -5.68
CA SER A 474 22.69 4.48 -4.34
C SER A 474 21.35 3.76 -4.47
N VAL A 475 21.24 2.58 -3.87
CA VAL A 475 19.98 1.83 -3.74
C VAL A 475 19.52 1.92 -2.29
N ARG A 476 18.53 2.78 -2.04
CA ARG A 476 17.84 2.85 -0.74
C ARG A 476 16.91 1.65 -0.64
N LEU A 477 17.01 0.88 0.45
CA LEU A 477 16.07 -0.19 0.75
C LEU A 477 14.91 0.36 1.59
N ASN A 478 13.82 -0.39 1.68
CA ASN A 478 12.67 -0.01 2.49
C ASN A 478 13.04 0.21 3.96
N ASP A 479 12.47 1.25 4.57
CA ASP A 479 12.56 1.54 5.99
C ASP A 479 12.00 0.36 6.81
N ILE A 480 12.69 -0.01 7.88
CA ILE A 480 12.28 -1.12 8.75
C ILE A 480 12.71 -0.90 10.20
N GLY A 481 11.94 -1.47 11.15
CA GLY A 481 12.37 -1.76 12.51
C GLY A 481 12.62 -3.25 12.68
N GLN A 482 13.88 -3.68 12.75
CA GLN A 482 14.26 -5.11 12.79
C GLN A 482 15.42 -5.37 13.75
N ALA A 483 15.33 -6.47 14.48
CA ALA A 483 16.44 -7.05 15.22
C ALA A 483 17.05 -8.25 14.49
N PHE A 484 18.38 -8.30 14.48
CA PHE A 484 19.19 -9.44 14.05
C PHE A 484 19.87 -10.05 15.27
N LEU A 485 19.76 -11.37 15.43
CA LEU A 485 20.15 -12.05 16.65
C LEU A 485 21.64 -12.47 16.66
N PRO A 486 22.26 -12.66 17.84
CA PRO A 486 23.57 -13.30 17.92
C PRO A 486 23.60 -14.66 17.21
N GLY A 487 24.68 -14.98 16.53
CA GLY A 487 24.84 -16.20 15.72
C GLY A 487 24.22 -16.13 14.32
N HIS A 488 23.33 -15.16 14.05
CA HIS A 488 22.83 -14.90 12.72
C HIS A 488 23.84 -14.14 11.86
N ARG A 489 23.63 -14.05 10.54
CA ARG A 489 24.43 -13.21 9.65
C ARG A 489 23.56 -12.18 8.93
N LEU A 490 24.10 -10.98 8.74
CA LEU A 490 23.55 -10.03 7.78
C LEU A 490 23.98 -10.46 6.38
N ARG A 491 23.05 -10.49 5.43
CA ARG A 491 23.33 -10.79 4.03
C ARG A 491 22.76 -9.73 3.10
N VAL A 492 23.58 -9.27 2.17
CA VAL A 492 23.17 -8.50 1.00
C VAL A 492 23.19 -9.42 -0.20
N ALA A 493 22.07 -9.51 -0.92
CA ALA A 493 21.97 -10.23 -2.18
C ALA A 493 21.64 -9.27 -3.33
N ILE A 494 22.41 -9.32 -4.41
CA ILE A 494 22.27 -8.44 -5.59
C ILE A 494 21.90 -9.27 -6.81
N SER A 495 20.80 -8.92 -7.47
CA SER A 495 20.33 -9.54 -8.71
C SER A 495 20.01 -8.50 -9.79
N THR A 496 19.92 -8.96 -11.04
CA THR A 496 19.56 -8.12 -12.20
C THR A 496 18.07 -8.14 -12.52
N VAL A 497 17.28 -8.88 -11.74
CA VAL A 497 15.83 -9.10 -11.89
C VAL A 497 15.21 -9.30 -10.50
N TYR A 498 13.93 -8.95 -10.34
CA TYR A 498 13.15 -9.30 -9.16
C TYR A 498 11.66 -9.56 -9.46
N TRP A 499 11.40 -10.72 -10.06
CA TRP A 499 10.08 -11.16 -10.53
C TRP A 499 9.36 -12.02 -9.47
N PRO A 500 8.06 -11.82 -9.20
CA PRO A 500 7.11 -10.97 -9.92
C PRO A 500 6.93 -9.58 -9.30
N ILE A 501 7.81 -9.08 -8.43
CA ILE A 501 7.62 -7.73 -7.86
C ILE A 501 7.74 -6.65 -8.94
N ALA A 502 8.76 -6.73 -9.78
CA ALA A 502 9.01 -5.75 -10.83
C ALA A 502 9.07 -6.40 -12.22
N TRP A 503 8.62 -5.65 -13.23
CA TRP A 503 8.72 -6.03 -14.63
C TRP A 503 10.20 -6.11 -15.07
N PRO A 504 10.61 -7.12 -15.87
CA PRO A 504 12.00 -7.23 -16.32
C PRO A 504 12.43 -6.10 -17.26
N SER A 505 13.73 -5.82 -17.27
CA SER A 505 14.35 -5.00 -18.32
C SER A 505 14.11 -5.60 -19.73
N PRO A 506 14.15 -4.79 -20.80
CA PRO A 506 13.80 -5.24 -22.15
C PRO A 506 14.68 -6.37 -22.72
N GLU A 507 15.92 -6.46 -22.25
CA GLU A 507 16.91 -7.45 -22.66
C GLU A 507 17.55 -8.10 -21.43
N PRO A 508 18.14 -9.30 -21.56
CA PRO A 508 18.95 -9.87 -20.49
C PRO A 508 20.17 -8.99 -20.17
N VAL A 509 20.36 -8.70 -18.89
CA VAL A 509 21.41 -7.81 -18.39
C VAL A 509 22.47 -8.59 -17.61
N THR A 510 23.73 -8.26 -17.84
CA THR A 510 24.85 -8.60 -16.97
C THR A 510 25.31 -7.36 -16.22
N LEU A 511 25.32 -7.42 -14.89
CA LEU A 511 25.95 -6.41 -14.04
C LEU A 511 27.35 -6.86 -13.64
N THR A 512 28.29 -5.92 -13.60
CA THR A 512 29.60 -6.06 -12.95
C THR A 512 29.62 -5.18 -11.71
N VAL A 513 29.75 -5.77 -10.52
CA VAL A 513 29.87 -5.06 -9.24
C VAL A 513 31.34 -5.02 -8.81
N PHE A 514 31.84 -3.83 -8.52
CA PHE A 514 33.21 -3.60 -8.05
C PHE A 514 33.25 -3.57 -6.52
N THR A 515 33.87 -4.59 -5.92
CA THR A 515 33.97 -4.75 -4.45
C THR A 515 34.99 -3.77 -3.84
N GLY A 516 35.03 -3.69 -2.52
CA GLY A 516 35.97 -2.85 -1.75
C GLY A 516 35.56 -1.37 -1.69
N ALA A 517 34.97 -0.82 -2.76
CA ALA A 517 34.42 0.53 -2.79
C ALA A 517 32.88 0.59 -2.63
N SER A 518 32.20 -0.52 -2.93
CA SER A 518 30.76 -0.70 -2.66
C SER A 518 30.52 -1.00 -1.18
N PHE A 519 29.45 -0.47 -0.59
CA PHE A 519 29.15 -0.65 0.84
C PHE A 519 27.64 -0.60 1.15
N LEU A 520 27.28 -1.20 2.28
CA LEU A 520 26.00 -1.12 2.95
C LEU A 520 26.14 -0.17 4.15
N ASP A 521 25.26 0.83 4.23
CA ASP A 521 25.06 1.67 5.40
C ASP A 521 23.77 1.24 6.12
N LEU A 522 23.89 0.86 7.39
CA LEU A 522 22.78 0.44 8.25
C LEU A 522 22.46 1.53 9.29
N PRO A 523 21.18 1.90 9.48
CA PRO A 523 20.75 2.82 10.54
C PRO A 523 20.61 2.06 11.86
N VAL A 524 21.74 1.77 12.51
CA VAL A 524 21.78 1.02 13.76
C VAL A 524 21.22 1.89 14.87
N ARG A 525 20.16 1.40 15.52
CA ARG A 525 19.54 2.09 16.64
C ARG A 525 20.20 1.64 17.94
N GLU A 526 20.78 2.58 18.66
CA GLU A 526 21.28 2.32 20.01
C GLU A 526 20.12 2.12 21.00
N PRO A 527 20.26 1.26 22.02
CA PRO A 527 19.24 1.10 23.06
C PRO A 527 19.00 2.42 23.81
N ASP A 528 17.74 2.82 23.94
CA ASP A 528 17.34 4.00 24.72
C ASP A 528 16.63 3.54 26.00
N PRO A 529 17.15 3.85 27.21
CA PRO A 529 16.48 3.53 28.47
C PRO A 529 15.05 4.08 28.57
N ALA A 530 14.73 5.16 27.85
CA ALA A 530 13.38 5.71 27.80
C ALA A 530 12.36 4.74 27.21
N ASP A 531 12.77 3.78 26.38
CA ASP A 531 11.89 2.75 25.80
C ASP A 531 11.18 1.95 26.91
N ALA A 532 11.86 1.68 28.03
CA ALA A 532 11.31 0.95 29.18
C ALA A 532 10.22 1.73 29.93
N THR A 533 10.13 3.04 29.70
CA THR A 533 9.14 3.93 30.33
C THR A 533 7.94 4.23 29.42
N LEU A 534 7.93 3.72 28.18
CA LEU A 534 6.82 3.91 27.27
C LEU A 534 5.56 3.28 27.84
N SER A 535 4.46 4.04 27.81
CA SER A 535 3.16 3.51 28.17
C SER A 535 2.81 2.32 27.26
N PRO A 536 2.39 1.18 27.84
CA PRO A 536 1.93 0.04 27.04
C PRO A 536 0.86 0.46 26.04
N MET A 537 0.89 -0.13 24.85
CA MET A 537 -0.21 0.04 23.91
C MET A 537 -1.48 -0.56 24.52
N PRO A 538 -2.62 0.14 24.51
CA PRO A 538 -3.88 -0.45 24.95
C PRO A 538 -4.20 -1.66 24.06
N PRO A 539 -4.91 -2.67 24.59
CA PRO A 539 -5.38 -3.78 23.75
C PRO A 539 -6.36 -3.27 22.69
N ALA A 540 -6.34 -3.91 21.51
CA ALA A 540 -7.31 -3.61 20.46
C ALA A 540 -8.74 -3.79 20.97
N HIS A 541 -9.58 -2.79 20.70
CA HIS A 541 -11.02 -2.93 20.85
C HIS A 541 -11.62 -3.15 19.47
N LEU A 542 -12.37 -4.25 19.32
CA LEU A 542 -13.12 -4.58 18.11
C LEU A 542 -14.61 -4.47 18.45
N PRO A 543 -15.32 -3.46 17.91
CA PRO A 543 -16.77 -3.37 18.05
C PRO A 543 -17.49 -4.59 17.47
N ASP A 544 -18.80 -4.69 17.72
CA ASP A 544 -19.62 -5.75 17.14
C ASP A 544 -19.58 -5.65 15.60
N PRO A 545 -19.18 -6.72 14.89
CA PRO A 545 -19.12 -6.70 13.44
C PRO A 545 -20.53 -6.65 12.84
N LEU A 546 -20.61 -6.16 11.60
CA LEU A 546 -21.83 -6.28 10.80
C LEU A 546 -22.24 -7.76 10.68
N LYS A 547 -23.53 -8.06 10.80
CA LYS A 547 -24.04 -9.42 10.66
C LYS A 547 -23.97 -9.87 9.21
N VAL A 548 -23.19 -10.93 8.97
CA VAL A 548 -22.96 -11.50 7.64
C VAL A 548 -23.19 -13.01 7.67
N THR A 549 -24.07 -13.50 6.81
CA THR A 549 -24.24 -14.93 6.56
C THR A 549 -23.30 -15.38 5.45
N VAL A 550 -22.41 -16.33 5.73
CA VAL A 550 -21.56 -16.97 4.71
C VAL A 550 -22.38 -18.06 4.01
N LEU A 551 -22.68 -17.87 2.73
CA LEU A 551 -23.41 -18.83 1.90
C LEU A 551 -22.47 -19.84 1.24
N LYS A 552 -21.28 -19.38 0.86
CA LYS A 552 -20.18 -20.21 0.37
C LYS A 552 -18.86 -19.64 0.94
N PRO A 553 -18.00 -20.47 1.56
CA PRO A 553 -16.71 -20.00 2.05
C PRO A 553 -15.82 -19.56 0.88
N GLY A 554 -14.94 -18.61 1.18
CA GLY A 554 -13.87 -18.19 0.27
C GLY A 554 -12.64 -19.07 0.40
N GLU A 555 -11.66 -18.81 -0.46
CA GLU A 555 -10.34 -19.46 -0.44
C GLU A 555 -9.28 -18.44 -0.90
N ASN A 556 -8.10 -18.50 -0.30
CA ASN A 556 -6.93 -17.74 -0.73
C ASN A 556 -5.78 -18.72 -0.98
N THR A 557 -5.17 -18.66 -2.17
CA THR A 557 -4.00 -19.48 -2.50
C THR A 557 -2.93 -18.68 -3.24
N ARG A 558 -1.67 -18.99 -2.95
CA ARG A 558 -0.51 -18.59 -3.75
C ARG A 558 0.25 -19.85 -4.13
N ARG A 559 0.42 -20.10 -5.42
CA ARG A 559 1.12 -21.28 -5.95
C ARG A 559 2.26 -20.83 -6.85
N ILE A 560 3.42 -21.43 -6.65
CA ILE A 560 4.56 -21.30 -7.54
C ILE A 560 4.68 -22.63 -8.28
N THR A 561 4.73 -22.60 -9.60
CA THR A 561 4.85 -23.79 -10.45
C THR A 561 5.97 -23.58 -11.45
N ARG A 562 6.82 -24.59 -11.63
CA ARG A 562 7.85 -24.61 -12.67
C ARG A 562 7.51 -25.70 -13.67
N ASP A 563 7.10 -25.30 -14.87
CA ASP A 563 6.86 -26.22 -15.97
C ASP A 563 8.21 -26.50 -16.66
N VAL A 564 8.77 -27.68 -16.37
CA VAL A 564 10.06 -28.11 -16.91
C VAL A 564 9.98 -28.37 -18.42
N GLY A 565 8.81 -28.77 -18.94
CA GLY A 565 8.62 -29.03 -20.37
C GLY A 565 8.57 -27.74 -21.20
N ARG A 566 7.99 -26.68 -20.64
CA ARG A 566 7.92 -25.35 -21.27
C ARG A 566 9.07 -24.42 -20.89
N GLY A 567 9.82 -24.74 -19.84
CA GLY A 567 10.84 -23.86 -19.27
C GLY A 567 10.25 -22.59 -18.64
N GLU A 568 9.02 -22.67 -18.12
CA GLU A 568 8.26 -21.51 -17.63
C GLU A 568 8.09 -21.58 -16.10
N SER A 569 8.30 -20.45 -15.42
CA SER A 569 8.03 -20.27 -14.00
C SER A 569 6.76 -19.42 -13.85
N ILE A 570 5.78 -19.91 -13.08
CA ILE A 570 4.46 -19.31 -12.93
C ILE A 570 4.16 -19.07 -11.45
N VAL A 571 3.79 -17.84 -11.09
CA VAL A 571 3.12 -17.51 -9.83
C VAL A 571 1.65 -17.31 -10.10
N ARG A 572 0.80 -18.08 -9.40
CA ARG A 572 -0.64 -17.91 -9.43
C ARG A 572 -1.15 -17.52 -8.05
N VAL A 573 -1.88 -16.41 -7.97
CA VAL A 573 -2.58 -15.98 -6.74
C VAL A 573 -4.07 -16.05 -7.04
N ALA A 574 -4.83 -16.72 -6.19
CA ALA A 574 -6.29 -16.77 -6.32
C ALA A 574 -6.93 -16.35 -5.00
N ASP A 575 -7.76 -15.31 -5.07
CA ASP A 575 -8.48 -14.72 -3.95
C ASP A 575 -9.98 -14.82 -4.23
N ASP A 576 -10.68 -15.71 -3.53
CA ASP A 576 -12.14 -15.86 -3.56
C ASP A 576 -12.70 -15.40 -2.21
N THR A 577 -13.53 -14.35 -2.21
CA THR A 577 -14.18 -13.88 -0.98
C THR A 577 -15.25 -14.85 -0.49
N GLY A 578 -15.61 -15.84 -1.30
CA GLY A 578 -16.80 -16.65 -1.14
C GLY A 578 -18.05 -15.87 -1.54
N THR A 579 -19.21 -16.42 -1.20
CA THR A 579 -20.51 -15.76 -1.37
C THR A 579 -21.08 -15.44 0.00
N ARG A 580 -21.40 -14.18 0.24
CA ARG A 580 -21.82 -13.67 1.54
C ARG A 580 -23.09 -12.85 1.40
N ARG A 581 -23.99 -12.93 2.38
CA ARG A 581 -25.15 -12.06 2.49
C ARG A 581 -24.95 -11.08 3.64
N LEU A 582 -25.13 -9.79 3.35
CA LEU A 582 -25.26 -8.74 4.37
C LEU A 582 -26.69 -8.82 4.91
N ASP A 583 -26.84 -9.25 6.16
CA ASP A 583 -28.14 -9.69 6.68
C ASP A 583 -29.12 -8.53 6.95
N ASP A 584 -28.59 -7.33 7.19
CA ASP A 584 -29.36 -6.10 7.42
C ASP A 584 -30.08 -5.60 6.16
N ILE A 585 -29.46 -5.77 4.99
CA ILE A 585 -30.01 -5.30 3.70
C ILE A 585 -30.34 -6.42 2.70
N GLY A 586 -30.11 -7.67 3.08
CA GLY A 586 -30.37 -8.85 2.25
C GLY A 586 -29.53 -8.93 0.97
N LEU A 587 -28.46 -8.14 0.86
CA LEU A 587 -27.61 -8.07 -0.33
C LEU A 587 -26.60 -9.23 -0.33
N VAL A 588 -26.62 -10.04 -1.38
CA VAL A 588 -25.64 -11.10 -1.62
C VAL A 588 -24.51 -10.56 -2.49
N ILE A 589 -23.27 -10.72 -2.04
CA ILE A 589 -22.07 -10.31 -2.76
C ILE A 589 -21.10 -11.47 -2.94
N ARG A 590 -20.37 -11.43 -4.05
CA ARG A 590 -19.24 -12.31 -4.33
C ARG A 590 -18.17 -11.58 -5.12
N ALA A 591 -16.91 -11.88 -4.85
CA ALA A 591 -15.79 -11.45 -5.65
C ALA A 591 -14.76 -12.58 -5.71
N ARG A 592 -14.28 -12.87 -6.91
CA ARG A 592 -13.15 -13.76 -7.14
C ARG A 592 -12.17 -13.09 -8.06
N HIS A 593 -10.90 -13.17 -7.71
CA HIS A 593 -9.77 -12.69 -8.48
C HIS A 593 -8.75 -13.80 -8.66
N ASP A 594 -8.14 -13.85 -9.84
CA ASP A 594 -7.05 -14.76 -10.17
C ASP A 594 -5.95 -13.98 -10.89
N GLN A 595 -4.73 -14.05 -10.37
CA GLN A 595 -3.52 -13.44 -10.92
C GLN A 595 -2.62 -14.54 -11.44
N ARG A 596 -2.06 -14.33 -12.63
CA ARG A 596 -1.01 -15.17 -13.20
C ARG A 596 0.16 -14.29 -13.61
N TYR A 597 1.33 -14.56 -13.04
CA TYR A 597 2.61 -14.00 -13.45
C TYR A 597 3.45 -15.13 -14.01
N ALA A 598 3.88 -15.03 -15.26
CA ALA A 598 4.73 -16.03 -15.88
C ALA A 598 5.95 -15.43 -16.57
N VAL A 599 7.06 -16.17 -16.54
CA VAL A 599 8.31 -15.80 -17.21
C VAL A 599 9.15 -17.04 -17.48
N ARG A 600 9.93 -17.03 -18.57
CA ARG A 600 10.99 -17.99 -18.83
C ARG A 600 12.32 -17.46 -18.28
N PRO A 601 13.13 -18.27 -17.59
CA PRO A 601 14.36 -17.82 -16.93
C PRO A 601 15.40 -17.16 -17.86
N ASP A 602 15.35 -17.42 -19.16
CA ASP A 602 16.31 -16.99 -20.17
C ASP A 602 15.80 -15.88 -21.11
N ASP A 603 14.53 -15.50 -21.01
CA ASP A 603 13.89 -14.56 -21.93
C ASP A 603 12.95 -13.55 -21.23
N PRO A 604 13.35 -12.27 -21.08
CA PRO A 604 12.51 -11.25 -20.47
C PRO A 604 11.25 -10.92 -21.30
N SER A 605 11.27 -11.16 -22.62
CA SER A 605 10.10 -10.88 -23.47
C SER A 605 8.97 -11.90 -23.28
N SER A 606 9.24 -13.00 -22.56
CA SER A 606 8.22 -13.96 -22.15
C SER A 606 7.42 -13.55 -20.91
N ALA A 607 7.78 -12.42 -20.27
CA ALA A 607 7.05 -11.90 -19.12
C ALA A 607 5.58 -11.62 -19.48
N GLU A 608 4.68 -12.26 -18.74
CA GLU A 608 3.24 -12.05 -18.82
C GLU A 608 2.70 -11.82 -17.41
N ALA A 609 1.88 -10.79 -17.27
CA ALA A 609 1.04 -10.61 -16.10
C ALA A 609 -0.42 -10.58 -16.57
N LYS A 610 -1.26 -11.38 -15.90
CA LYS A 610 -2.68 -11.52 -16.19
C LYS A 610 -3.47 -11.41 -14.90
N THR A 611 -4.55 -10.63 -14.94
CA THR A 611 -5.56 -10.56 -13.88
C THR A 611 -6.93 -10.90 -14.47
N TRP A 612 -7.70 -11.67 -13.72
CA TRP A 612 -9.08 -12.03 -14.04
C TRP A 612 -9.94 -11.80 -12.81
N TRP A 613 -11.04 -11.06 -12.97
CA TRP A 613 -12.02 -10.84 -11.90
C TRP A 613 -13.41 -11.31 -12.31
N ASN A 614 -14.15 -11.79 -11.32
CA ASN A 614 -15.59 -11.97 -11.38
C ASN A 614 -16.20 -11.41 -10.10
N VAL A 615 -17.01 -10.36 -10.24
CA VAL A 615 -17.72 -9.72 -9.14
C VAL A 615 -19.22 -9.77 -9.39
N GLY A 616 -19.99 -10.09 -8.36
CA GLY A 616 -21.44 -10.25 -8.47
C GLY A 616 -22.19 -9.70 -7.27
N MET A 617 -23.39 -9.20 -7.55
CA MET A 617 -24.33 -8.69 -6.55
C MET A 617 -25.73 -9.21 -6.85
N ALA A 618 -26.48 -9.58 -5.81
CA ALA A 618 -27.86 -10.04 -5.97
C ALA A 618 -28.75 -9.70 -4.76
N ARG A 619 -30.03 -9.42 -5.02
CA ARG A 619 -31.09 -9.31 -4.00
C ARG A 619 -32.46 -9.54 -4.65
N GLY A 620 -33.17 -10.59 -4.22
CA GLY A 620 -34.42 -11.00 -4.87
C GLY A 620 -34.15 -11.36 -6.34
N ASP A 621 -34.95 -10.80 -7.25
CA ASP A 621 -34.82 -11.00 -8.70
C ASP A 621 -33.71 -10.14 -9.35
N TRP A 622 -33.17 -9.15 -8.62
CA TRP A 622 -32.09 -8.33 -9.14
C TRP A 622 -30.76 -9.05 -8.97
N GLN A 623 -30.08 -9.32 -10.09
CA GLN A 623 -28.77 -9.95 -10.13
C GLN A 623 -27.91 -9.31 -11.22
N ILE A 624 -26.68 -8.97 -10.84
CA ILE A 624 -25.66 -8.47 -11.76
C ILE A 624 -24.36 -9.23 -11.58
N GLU A 625 -23.59 -9.30 -12.65
CA GLU A 625 -22.22 -9.82 -12.64
C GLU A 625 -21.37 -9.03 -13.62
N THR A 626 -20.14 -8.71 -13.22
CA THR A 626 -19.12 -8.23 -14.16
C THR A 626 -17.91 -9.15 -14.14
N ARG A 627 -17.37 -9.38 -15.34
CA ARG A 627 -16.17 -10.18 -15.57
C ARG A 627 -15.16 -9.28 -16.27
N THR A 628 -13.98 -9.16 -15.69
CA THR A 628 -12.88 -8.44 -16.32
C THR A 628 -11.68 -9.35 -16.49
N GLU A 629 -10.97 -9.15 -17.59
CA GLU A 629 -9.66 -9.75 -17.81
C GLU A 629 -8.71 -8.67 -18.28
N THR A 630 -7.47 -8.68 -17.82
CA THR A 630 -6.39 -7.82 -18.33
C THR A 630 -5.13 -8.64 -18.43
N VAL A 631 -4.46 -8.54 -19.57
CA VAL A 631 -3.20 -9.21 -19.89
C VAL A 631 -2.21 -8.15 -20.34
N VAL A 632 -1.08 -8.07 -19.64
CA VAL A 632 0.07 -7.26 -20.01
C VAL A 632 1.19 -8.20 -20.44
N THR A 633 1.82 -7.88 -21.57
CA THR A 633 3.03 -8.52 -22.10
C THR A 633 3.97 -7.45 -22.60
N SER A 634 5.20 -7.80 -22.96
CA SER A 634 6.13 -6.83 -23.54
C SER A 634 7.01 -7.41 -24.64
N THR A 635 7.42 -6.54 -25.56
CA THR A 635 8.56 -6.73 -26.46
C THR A 635 9.74 -5.88 -25.96
N PRO A 636 10.91 -5.93 -26.62
CA PRO A 636 12.00 -5.02 -26.28
C PRO A 636 11.66 -3.53 -26.42
N SER A 637 10.68 -3.17 -27.25
CA SER A 637 10.30 -1.77 -27.53
C SER A 637 8.97 -1.34 -26.94
N ASP A 638 8.07 -2.27 -26.59
CA ASP A 638 6.69 -1.93 -26.25
C ASP A 638 6.09 -2.81 -25.15
N PHE A 639 5.25 -2.23 -24.31
CA PHE A 639 4.23 -2.94 -23.55
C PHE A 639 2.99 -3.17 -24.42
N ARG A 640 2.31 -4.30 -24.22
CA ARG A 640 1.06 -4.64 -24.91
C ARG A 640 0.00 -5.02 -23.90
N ILE A 641 -1.16 -4.38 -24.00
CA ILE A 641 -2.28 -4.56 -23.09
C ILE A 641 -3.45 -5.12 -23.89
N ARG A 642 -4.03 -6.23 -23.41
CA ARG A 642 -5.33 -6.70 -23.87
C ARG A 642 -6.26 -6.80 -22.67
N ALA A 643 -7.44 -6.23 -22.77
CA ALA A 643 -8.42 -6.29 -21.69
C ALA A 643 -9.84 -6.51 -22.21
N THR A 644 -10.66 -7.16 -21.39
CA THR A 644 -12.09 -7.35 -21.65
C THR A 644 -12.90 -6.98 -20.42
N LEU A 645 -14.09 -6.44 -20.65
CA LEU A 645 -15.13 -6.21 -19.66
C LEU A 645 -16.44 -6.73 -20.22
N ASP A 646 -17.02 -7.74 -19.57
CA ASP A 646 -18.38 -8.21 -19.84
C ASP A 646 -19.27 -7.95 -18.62
N ALA A 647 -20.47 -7.43 -18.85
CA ALA A 647 -21.45 -7.19 -17.79
C ALA A 647 -22.77 -7.93 -18.08
N PHE A 648 -23.36 -8.51 -17.04
CA PHE A 648 -24.53 -9.36 -17.12
C PHE A 648 -25.63 -8.87 -16.17
N GLU A 649 -26.86 -8.87 -16.66
CA GLU A 649 -28.09 -8.68 -15.88
C GLU A 649 -28.85 -10.01 -15.92
N GLY A 650 -28.89 -10.72 -14.79
CA GLY A 650 -29.21 -12.15 -14.77
C GLY A 650 -28.25 -12.95 -15.66
N GLU A 651 -28.79 -13.73 -16.59
CA GLU A 651 -28.00 -14.51 -17.57
C GLU A 651 -27.68 -13.73 -18.84
N ARG A 652 -28.30 -12.57 -19.05
CA ARG A 652 -28.15 -11.80 -20.29
C ARG A 652 -26.93 -10.90 -20.21
N ARG A 653 -25.99 -11.07 -21.14
CA ARG A 653 -24.92 -10.09 -21.35
C ARG A 653 -25.50 -8.78 -21.88
N VAL A 654 -25.33 -7.70 -21.13
CA VAL A 654 -25.87 -6.37 -21.45
C VAL A 654 -24.80 -5.38 -21.91
N PHE A 655 -23.52 -5.68 -21.65
CA PHE A 655 -22.40 -4.86 -22.07
C PHE A 655 -21.18 -5.72 -22.37
N THR A 656 -20.38 -5.31 -23.35
CA THR A 656 -19.06 -5.87 -23.61
C THR A 656 -18.14 -4.78 -24.16
N ARG A 657 -16.88 -4.77 -23.73
CA ARG A 657 -15.85 -3.89 -24.28
C ARG A 657 -14.51 -4.59 -24.28
N LEU A 658 -13.73 -4.30 -25.32
CA LEU A 658 -12.39 -4.83 -25.54
C LEU A 658 -11.41 -3.68 -25.72
N TRP A 659 -10.22 -3.85 -25.17
CA TRP A 659 -9.07 -2.97 -25.36
C TRP A 659 -7.91 -3.79 -25.92
N ASP A 660 -7.21 -3.18 -26.87
CA ASP A 660 -5.95 -3.68 -27.42
C ASP A 660 -5.06 -2.46 -27.64
N SER A 661 -4.00 -2.34 -26.83
CA SER A 661 -3.15 -1.17 -26.78
C SER A 661 -1.68 -1.57 -26.80
N THR A 662 -0.86 -0.73 -27.44
CA THR A 662 0.59 -0.88 -27.51
C THR A 662 1.21 0.43 -27.07
N ILE A 663 2.07 0.37 -26.07
CA ILE A 663 2.67 1.53 -25.43
C ILE A 663 4.19 1.39 -25.52
N PRO A 664 4.90 2.34 -26.17
CA PRO A 664 6.36 2.30 -26.24
C PRO A 664 7.00 2.30 -24.85
N ARG A 665 8.05 1.50 -24.69
CA ARG A 665 8.92 1.54 -23.50
C ARG A 665 9.77 2.81 -23.55
N ASP A 666 9.86 3.48 -22.42
CA ASP A 666 10.64 4.69 -22.24
C ASP A 666 11.71 4.47 -21.17
N LEU A 667 12.74 3.71 -21.54
CA LEU A 667 13.88 3.36 -20.67
C LEU A 667 13.51 2.61 -19.38
N VAL A 668 12.36 1.94 -19.37
CA VAL A 668 11.85 1.05 -18.30
C VAL A 668 11.83 -0.39 -18.78
#